data_AF-A8INB1-F1
#
_entry.id   AF-A8INB1-F1
#
_cell.length_a   1.000
_cell.length_b   1.000
_cell.length_c   1.000
_cell.angle_alpha   90.00
_cell.angle_beta   90.00
_cell.angle_gamma   90.00
#
_symmetry.space_group_name_H-M   'P 1'
#
loop_
_entity.id
_entity.type
_entity.pdbx_description
1 polymer ?
#
loop_
_entity_poly.entity_id
_entity_poly.type
_entity_poly.pdbx_seq_one_letter_code
_entity_poly.pdbx_strand_id
1 'polypeptide(L)'
;MINVLRHVKIIEYRNRWRFRSARYAVYIYPTAYPSREMAKLSRHFRRSPLRQREHRPVPAWPCHGSATKCTWGTDRTTWFDGRNAPTFPRDACPKDAGFQLRYRQGIPWPSFSHAPSAYQRDLRAIPRSRPCDLWCFSSAYSSGNAERDAMTELPAAAHDRIRLSSLLDKVVSAEEAASHIKDGMMVGMSGFTRAGEAKAVPMALAARAKTEPFKITLVTGASLGNDLDKQLAEAHVLARRLPFQSDPALRKAINAGEVMFIDQHLSETVEHLRTHQLGPINVAVVEAVGITAQGGIIPTTSVGNSASFAILAEKVIVEINTSQPMGLEGLHDIYIPTRRPFREPIPVVGAESRVGLPFIPVPPEKIAAIVITSKLDSASNVLPPDAETAAIAGHLMEFLGHEVKKGRLTERLQPLQAGIGTIANAVMHGFIESPFYDLTMYSEVLQDSTFDLFDAGKLNFASGSSITLSKPKYEQVMADITRYKPRLILRPQEISNHPEIIRRLGIIAINTALEFDIYGNVNSTHVGGTQMMNGIGGSGDFARNGYLSVFVTKSIAKDGALSSVVPMVSHVDHTEHDVDIVVTEVGLADLRELAPRERARVIIDNCVHPLYRDALDDYFQRALARGGHTPHLIEEAFSWHVRARETGRMLAPPHLAASA
;
A
#
# COMPACT_ATOMS: atom_id res chain seq x y z
N MET A 1 -48.26 -33.06 36.22
CA MET A 1 -49.62 -32.54 36.50
C MET A 1 -49.84 -31.30 35.63
N ILE A 2 -51.04 -31.13 35.11
CA ILE A 2 -51.45 -30.25 33.99
C ILE A 2 -51.41 -28.72 34.31
N ASN A 3 -51.22 -27.91 33.25
CA ASN A 3 -51.49 -26.45 33.05
C ASN A 3 -50.51 -25.43 33.70
N VAL A 4 -50.11 -24.30 33.09
CA VAL A 4 -50.89 -23.23 32.40
C VAL A 4 -50.05 -22.44 31.35
N LEU A 5 -50.76 -21.93 30.33
CA LEU A 5 -50.47 -21.04 29.19
C LEU A 5 -49.86 -19.63 29.45
N ARG A 6 -49.27 -19.01 28.40
CA ARG A 6 -49.49 -17.62 27.88
C ARG A 6 -48.74 -17.41 26.54
N HIS A 7 -49.42 -17.37 25.39
CA HIS A 7 -49.95 -16.20 24.63
C HIS A 7 -48.94 -15.23 24.01
N VAL A 8 -48.84 -15.22 22.66
CA VAL A 8 -48.41 -14.06 21.84
C VAL A 8 -49.35 -13.92 20.64
N LYS A 9 -49.95 -12.73 20.48
CA LYS A 9 -50.80 -12.29 19.37
C LYS A 9 -49.95 -11.84 18.19
N ILE A 10 -50.31 -12.25 16.98
CA ILE A 10 -49.82 -11.69 15.71
C ILE A 10 -50.79 -10.58 15.28
N ILE A 11 -50.27 -9.39 14.99
CA ILE A 11 -51.00 -8.27 14.39
C ILE A 11 -50.55 -8.17 12.93
N GLU A 12 -51.49 -8.32 12.00
CA GLU A 12 -51.32 -7.99 10.58
C GLU A 12 -51.42 -6.48 10.36
N TYR A 13 -50.53 -5.94 9.51
CA TYR A 13 -50.74 -4.67 8.82
C TYR A 13 -50.42 -4.83 7.33
N ARG A 14 -51.42 -4.57 6.48
CA ARG A 14 -51.30 -4.41 5.03
C ARG A 14 -51.10 -2.93 4.70
N ASN A 15 -50.13 -2.58 3.84
CA ASN A 15 -50.39 -1.95 2.54
C ASN A 15 -49.13 -1.60 1.70
N ARG A 16 -49.15 -2.11 0.47
CA ARG A 16 -48.81 -1.51 -0.85
C ARG A 16 -47.48 -0.78 -1.07
N TRP A 17 -46.62 -1.40 -1.87
CA TRP A 17 -45.78 -0.72 -2.86
C TRP A 17 -45.94 -1.38 -4.24
N ARG A 18 -46.24 -0.56 -5.26
CA ARG A 18 -46.36 -0.94 -6.67
C ARG A 18 -44.96 -1.07 -7.27
N PHE A 19 -44.60 -2.24 -7.80
CA PHE A 19 -43.50 -2.38 -8.75
C PHE A 19 -44.04 -2.46 -10.18
N ARG A 20 -43.61 -1.53 -11.04
CA ARG A 20 -43.76 -1.61 -12.50
C ARG A 20 -42.77 -2.65 -13.02
N SER A 21 -43.29 -3.63 -13.74
CA SER A 21 -42.52 -4.65 -14.46
C SER A 21 -41.90 -4.06 -15.74
N ALA A 22 -40.57 -4.00 -15.78
CA ALA A 22 -39.81 -3.91 -17.03
C ALA A 22 -39.30 -5.33 -17.35
N ARG A 23 -39.78 -5.91 -18.46
CA ARG A 23 -39.30 -7.19 -18.96
C ARG A 23 -37.91 -7.00 -19.56
N TYR A 24 -36.91 -7.69 -19.02
CA TYR A 24 -35.66 -7.96 -19.73
C TYR A 24 -35.68 -9.41 -20.21
N ALA A 25 -35.54 -9.58 -21.52
CA ALA A 25 -35.38 -10.88 -22.16
C ALA A 25 -33.94 -11.37 -21.93
N VAL A 26 -33.79 -12.57 -21.37
CA VAL A 26 -32.52 -13.27 -21.29
C VAL A 26 -32.36 -14.09 -22.57
N TYR A 27 -31.40 -13.72 -23.42
CA TYR A 27 -30.96 -14.54 -24.54
C TYR A 27 -30.01 -15.61 -24.01
N ILE A 28 -30.45 -16.87 -24.00
CA ILE A 28 -29.60 -18.04 -23.83
C ILE A 28 -29.26 -18.57 -25.23
N TYR A 29 -27.99 -18.56 -25.60
CA TYR A 29 -27.50 -19.23 -26.82
C TYR A 29 -27.26 -20.71 -26.52
N PRO A 30 -27.86 -21.66 -27.27
CA PRO A 30 -27.42 -23.04 -27.30
C PRO A 30 -26.46 -23.25 -28.48
N THR A 31 -25.18 -23.55 -28.21
CA THR A 31 -24.28 -24.07 -29.24
C THR A 31 -24.52 -25.57 -29.39
N ALA A 32 -25.24 -25.93 -30.46
CA ALA A 32 -25.40 -27.30 -30.94
C ALA A 32 -24.19 -27.70 -31.81
N TYR A 33 -23.61 -28.87 -31.52
CA TYR A 33 -22.76 -29.61 -32.45
C TYR A 33 -23.64 -30.57 -33.28
N PRO A 34 -23.45 -30.70 -34.60
CA PRO A 34 -24.18 -31.66 -35.40
C PRO A 34 -23.54 -33.05 -35.30
N SER A 35 -24.33 -34.04 -34.91
CA SER A 35 -24.03 -35.46 -35.05
C SER A 35 -24.79 -36.03 -36.25
N ARG A 36 -24.06 -36.69 -37.17
CA ARG A 36 -24.47 -37.87 -37.95
C ARG A 36 -23.40 -38.21 -38.98
N GLU A 37 -22.68 -39.29 -38.75
CA GLU A 37 -22.45 -40.38 -39.72
C GLU A 37 -21.62 -41.50 -39.05
N MET A 38 -22.05 -42.75 -39.31
CA MET A 38 -21.31 -44.00 -39.17
C MET A 38 -21.11 -44.63 -37.78
N ALA A 39 -22.18 -45.26 -37.28
CA ALA A 39 -22.05 -46.53 -36.58
C ALA A 39 -21.94 -47.67 -37.62
N LYS A 40 -20.84 -48.43 -37.61
CA LYS A 40 -20.79 -49.81 -38.15
C LYS A 40 -19.60 -50.58 -37.55
N LEU A 41 -19.96 -51.73 -36.96
CA LEU A 41 -19.16 -52.95 -36.80
C LEU A 41 -18.14 -53.03 -35.64
N SER A 42 -18.63 -53.54 -34.52
CA SER A 42 -17.87 -54.37 -33.58
C SER A 42 -18.02 -55.86 -33.90
N ARG A 43 -16.95 -56.63 -33.61
CA ARG A 43 -16.85 -58.09 -33.39
C ARG A 43 -16.42 -58.96 -34.59
N HIS A 44 -15.19 -59.48 -34.56
CA HIS A 44 -14.91 -60.89 -34.19
C HIS A 44 -13.42 -61.31 -34.35
N PHE A 45 -13.05 -62.34 -33.57
CA PHE A 45 -11.81 -63.16 -33.53
C PHE A 45 -10.55 -62.58 -32.88
N ARG A 46 -9.72 -63.34 -32.14
CA ARG A 46 -9.87 -64.46 -31.18
C ARG A 46 -8.50 -64.63 -30.46
N ARG A 47 -8.54 -64.76 -29.12
CA ARG A 47 -7.67 -65.50 -28.17
C ARG A 47 -6.32 -66.14 -28.61
N SER A 48 -5.32 -65.93 -27.71
CA SER A 48 -4.44 -66.93 -27.04
C SER A 48 -2.90 -66.92 -27.36
N PRO A 49 -2.02 -67.42 -26.44
CA PRO A 49 -0.90 -66.66 -25.87
C PRO A 49 0.48 -67.36 -25.97
N LEU A 50 1.46 -66.86 -25.20
CA LEU A 50 2.80 -67.42 -24.84
C LEU A 50 3.99 -66.92 -25.68
N ARG A 51 4.94 -66.21 -25.03
CA ARG A 51 6.13 -66.82 -24.42
C ARG A 51 6.97 -65.79 -23.67
N GLN A 52 7.37 -66.19 -22.46
CA GLN A 52 8.50 -65.67 -21.71
C GLN A 52 9.79 -65.72 -22.54
N ARG A 53 10.66 -64.74 -22.36
CA ARG A 53 12.12 -64.94 -22.31
C ARG A 53 12.78 -63.78 -21.58
N GLU A 54 13.26 -64.09 -20.39
CA GLU A 54 14.34 -63.40 -19.71
C GLU A 54 15.58 -63.41 -20.60
N HIS A 55 16.34 -62.31 -20.62
CA HIS A 55 17.81 -62.29 -20.61
C HIS A 55 18.27 -60.81 -20.51
N ARG A 56 18.85 -60.46 -19.37
CA ARG A 56 19.90 -59.43 -19.20
C ARG A 56 21.23 -60.20 -19.06
N PRO A 57 22.42 -59.56 -19.03
CA PRO A 57 22.83 -58.19 -19.38
C PRO A 57 24.08 -58.19 -20.33
N VAL A 58 24.95 -57.17 -20.22
CA VAL A 58 26.39 -57.07 -20.63
C VAL A 58 26.64 -56.36 -22.00
N PRO A 59 27.76 -55.61 -22.22
CA PRO A 59 28.42 -54.56 -21.42
C PRO A 59 28.77 -53.28 -22.23
N ALA A 60 29.25 -52.25 -21.52
CA ALA A 60 30.09 -51.19 -22.07
C ALA A 60 31.51 -51.70 -22.38
N TRP A 61 32.09 -51.37 -23.54
CA TRP A 61 33.53 -51.47 -23.82
C TRP A 61 34.01 -50.31 -24.75
N PRO A 62 35.32 -50.00 -24.76
CA PRO A 62 35.91 -48.66 -24.94
C PRO A 62 36.78 -48.54 -26.21
N CYS A 63 37.39 -47.37 -26.44
CA CYS A 63 38.67 -47.26 -27.13
C CYS A 63 39.53 -46.10 -26.61
N HIS A 64 40.77 -46.46 -26.24
CA HIS A 64 41.98 -45.69 -25.95
C HIS A 64 42.39 -44.73 -27.09
N GLY A 65 43.34 -43.79 -26.98
CA GLY A 65 44.36 -43.44 -25.98
C GLY A 65 45.20 -42.27 -26.55
N SER A 66 45.81 -41.39 -25.75
CA SER A 66 47.21 -41.47 -25.29
C SER A 66 47.49 -40.21 -24.42
N ALA A 67 47.83 -40.32 -23.14
CA ALA A 67 49.19 -40.35 -22.55
C ALA A 67 50.07 -39.16 -22.98
N THR A 68 50.36 -38.17 -22.11
CA THR A 68 51.38 -38.19 -21.04
C THR A 68 51.24 -36.92 -20.16
N LYS A 69 51.13 -37.01 -18.82
CA LYS A 69 52.20 -36.86 -17.78
C LYS A 69 53.12 -35.63 -18.02
N CYS A 70 53.42 -34.74 -17.07
CA CYS A 70 53.66 -34.92 -15.64
C CYS A 70 53.58 -33.58 -14.85
N THR A 71 53.57 -33.77 -13.54
CA THR A 71 53.25 -32.94 -12.36
C THR A 71 54.43 -32.18 -11.72
N TRP A 72 54.08 -31.36 -10.71
CA TRP A 72 54.88 -30.81 -9.58
C TRP A 72 55.68 -29.53 -9.87
N GLY A 73 55.76 -28.53 -8.98
CA GLY A 73 55.27 -28.39 -7.61
C GLY A 73 55.74 -27.07 -6.99
N THR A 74 55.11 -26.75 -5.85
CA THR A 74 55.63 -26.08 -4.64
C THR A 74 56.38 -24.73 -4.71
N ASP A 75 55.91 -23.89 -3.77
CA ASP A 75 56.67 -23.04 -2.84
C ASP A 75 56.71 -21.51 -3.07
N ARG A 76 55.97 -20.85 -2.14
CA ARG A 76 56.43 -19.89 -1.13
C ARG A 76 56.93 -18.50 -1.56
N THR A 77 56.31 -17.52 -0.87
CA THR A 77 56.92 -16.31 -0.25
C THR A 77 57.47 -15.25 -1.21
N THR A 78 57.38 -13.94 -1.03
CA THR A 78 56.93 -13.02 0.03
C THR A 78 57.15 -11.60 -0.55
N TRP A 79 56.22 -10.66 -0.29
CA TRP A 79 56.44 -9.22 -0.06
C TRP A 79 57.19 -8.35 -1.11
N PHE A 80 56.54 -7.32 -1.67
CA PHE A 80 56.60 -5.94 -1.17
C PHE A 80 55.77 -4.96 -2.04
N ASP A 81 55.30 -3.94 -1.34
CA ASP A 81 54.61 -2.71 -1.69
C ASP A 81 55.28 -1.85 -2.80
N GLY A 82 54.51 -0.97 -3.45
CA GLY A 82 55.07 0.22 -4.11
C GLY A 82 54.53 0.61 -5.48
N ARG A 83 53.53 1.51 -5.48
CA ARG A 83 53.36 2.69 -6.36
C ARG A 83 53.88 2.63 -7.81
N ASN A 84 52.97 2.76 -8.78
CA ASN A 84 52.87 3.90 -9.72
C ASN A 84 52.07 3.52 -10.96
N ALA A 85 51.25 4.47 -11.41
CA ALA A 85 50.47 4.42 -12.64
C ALA A 85 51.33 4.26 -13.91
N PRO A 86 50.71 3.82 -15.01
CA PRO A 86 51.10 4.31 -16.32
C PRO A 86 49.93 5.00 -17.05
N THR A 87 50.28 6.10 -17.69
CA THR A 87 49.48 6.87 -18.64
C THR A 87 49.80 6.45 -20.09
N PHE A 88 48.84 6.76 -20.98
CA PHE A 88 48.90 6.86 -22.48
C PHE A 88 48.73 5.57 -23.32
N PRO A 89 48.29 5.65 -24.61
CA PRO A 89 47.98 6.83 -25.44
C PRO A 89 46.64 6.83 -26.22
N ARG A 90 46.34 8.00 -26.78
CA ARG A 90 45.32 8.29 -27.80
C ARG A 90 45.78 7.95 -29.22
N ASP A 91 44.77 7.79 -30.09
CA ASP A 91 44.73 7.95 -31.56
C ASP A 91 45.26 6.83 -32.47
N ALA A 92 44.32 6.14 -33.13
CA ALA A 92 44.25 6.05 -34.60
C ALA A 92 42.93 5.39 -35.06
N CYS A 93 42.22 6.10 -35.94
CA CYS A 93 41.02 5.66 -36.67
C CYS A 93 41.40 4.69 -37.81
N PRO A 94 40.45 3.84 -38.27
CA PRO A 94 40.12 3.88 -39.68
C PRO A 94 38.62 3.95 -39.97
N LYS A 95 38.35 4.55 -41.13
CA LYS A 95 37.06 4.87 -41.74
C LYS A 95 36.45 3.69 -42.51
N ASP A 96 35.13 3.83 -42.67
CA ASP A 96 34.27 3.47 -43.81
C ASP A 96 33.45 2.17 -43.84
N ALA A 97 32.18 2.41 -44.24
CA ALA A 97 31.04 1.55 -44.59
C ALA A 97 30.29 0.87 -43.42
N GLY A 98 29.04 1.16 -43.06
CA GLY A 98 27.96 1.92 -43.69
C GLY A 98 26.70 1.06 -43.74
N PHE A 99 25.69 1.31 -42.89
CA PHE A 99 24.28 0.88 -43.11
C PHE A 99 23.26 1.76 -42.37
N GLN A 100 22.56 2.55 -43.19
CA GLN A 100 21.21 3.13 -43.13
C GLN A 100 20.45 3.28 -41.79
N LEU A 101 20.20 4.55 -41.41
CA LEU A 101 19.05 4.99 -40.61
C LEU A 101 17.98 5.58 -41.55
N ARG A 102 16.78 4.98 -41.59
CA ARG A 102 15.61 5.58 -42.26
C ARG A 102 14.91 6.56 -41.30
N TYR A 103 15.04 7.85 -41.59
CA TYR A 103 14.10 8.87 -41.13
C TYR A 103 12.88 8.89 -42.06
N ARG A 104 11.67 8.83 -41.50
CA ARG A 104 10.43 9.20 -42.20
C ARG A 104 9.81 10.40 -41.46
N GLN A 105 9.86 11.57 -42.11
CA GLN A 105 8.87 12.64 -41.94
C GLN A 105 7.49 12.07 -42.34
N GLY A 106 6.33 12.55 -41.92
CA GLY A 106 5.87 13.72 -41.18
C GLY A 106 4.37 13.80 -41.50
N ILE A 107 3.50 14.07 -40.52
CA ILE A 107 2.08 14.39 -40.75
C ILE A 107 1.73 15.56 -39.81
N PRO A 108 1.25 16.71 -40.33
CA PRO A 108 1.03 17.92 -39.55
C PRO A 108 -0.35 17.97 -38.89
N TRP A 109 -0.41 18.68 -37.76
CA TRP A 109 -1.62 19.06 -37.03
C TRP A 109 -2.42 20.14 -37.79
N PRO A 110 -3.77 20.12 -37.77
CA PRO A 110 -4.56 21.14 -38.45
C PRO A 110 -4.72 22.39 -37.58
N SER A 111 -4.14 23.50 -38.04
CA SER A 111 -4.50 24.88 -37.68
C SER A 111 -5.76 25.30 -38.43
N PHE A 112 -6.82 25.69 -37.72
CA PHE A 112 -7.94 26.42 -38.30
C PHE A 112 -7.97 27.86 -37.78
N SER A 113 -7.60 28.79 -38.65
CA SER A 113 -7.90 30.21 -38.55
C SER A 113 -8.48 30.64 -39.90
N HIS A 114 -9.77 30.99 -39.94
CA HIS A 114 -10.37 31.83 -40.98
C HIS A 114 -11.47 32.66 -40.34
N ALA A 115 -11.17 33.95 -40.14
CA ALA A 115 -12.16 35.02 -40.03
C ALA A 115 -11.92 35.96 -41.22
N PRO A 116 -12.95 36.50 -41.89
CA PRO A 116 -12.77 37.52 -42.90
C PRO A 116 -12.84 38.93 -42.31
N SER A 117 -11.96 39.79 -42.84
CA SER A 117 -11.86 41.23 -42.65
C SER A 117 -12.99 42.02 -43.34
N ALA A 118 -13.42 43.14 -42.75
CA ALA A 118 -13.36 44.50 -43.34
C ALA A 118 -14.35 45.46 -42.66
N TYR A 119 -13.85 46.53 -42.02
CA TYR A 119 -14.29 47.91 -42.28
C TYR A 119 -13.29 48.88 -41.62
N GLN A 120 -12.95 49.96 -42.34
CA GLN A 120 -11.93 50.96 -42.03
C GLN A 120 -12.60 52.33 -41.80
N ARG A 121 -11.92 53.21 -41.01
CA ARG A 121 -12.09 54.68 -40.84
C ARG A 121 -13.25 55.14 -39.94
N ASP A 122 -13.15 56.14 -39.06
CA ASP A 122 -12.35 57.37 -39.05
C ASP A 122 -12.04 57.91 -37.64
N LEU A 123 -10.98 58.74 -37.56
CA LEU A 123 -10.53 59.57 -36.43
C LEU A 123 -11.19 60.98 -36.45
N ARG A 124 -11.12 61.68 -35.30
CA ARG A 124 -11.35 63.13 -34.97
C ARG A 124 -12.61 63.34 -34.10
N ALA A 125 -12.69 64.25 -33.14
CA ALA A 125 -11.79 65.19 -32.46
C ALA A 125 -12.52 65.72 -31.20
N ILE A 126 -11.74 66.27 -30.26
CA ILE A 126 -12.15 66.97 -29.02
C ILE A 126 -12.79 68.34 -29.35
N PRO A 127 -13.68 68.90 -28.49
CA PRO A 127 -13.33 70.18 -27.87
C PRO A 127 -13.66 70.29 -26.36
N ARG A 128 -12.82 71.09 -25.67
CA ARG A 128 -12.96 71.60 -24.29
C ARG A 128 -13.61 72.99 -24.29
N SER A 129 -14.36 73.33 -23.22
CA SER A 129 -14.39 74.61 -22.42
C SER A 129 -15.81 74.86 -21.83
N ARG A 130 -16.06 74.83 -20.50
CA ARG A 130 -15.90 75.85 -19.41
C ARG A 130 -16.78 77.13 -19.58
N PRO A 131 -17.14 77.92 -18.53
CA PRO A 131 -17.16 77.75 -17.04
C PRO A 131 -18.39 78.41 -16.31
N CYS A 132 -18.33 78.59 -14.96
CA CYS A 132 -19.11 79.47 -14.04
C CYS A 132 -20.42 78.90 -13.45
N ASP A 133 -20.82 79.03 -12.18
CA ASP A 133 -20.36 79.80 -10.99
C ASP A 133 -20.91 79.19 -9.67
N LEU A 134 -20.40 79.71 -8.55
CA LEU A 134 -20.63 79.41 -7.12
C LEU A 134 -22.11 79.27 -6.67
N TRP A 135 -22.35 78.57 -5.55
CA TRP A 135 -22.82 79.13 -4.25
C TRP A 135 -22.93 78.02 -3.17
N CYS A 136 -22.57 78.35 -1.93
CA CYS A 136 -22.59 77.51 -0.73
C CYS A 136 -23.98 77.02 -0.34
N PHE A 137 -24.11 75.78 0.18
CA PHE A 137 -24.92 75.49 1.38
C PHE A 137 -24.49 74.16 2.03
N SER A 138 -24.65 74.13 3.35
CA SER A 138 -24.19 73.15 4.31
C SER A 138 -24.88 71.77 4.27
N SER A 139 -24.21 70.84 4.93
CA SER A 139 -24.74 69.73 5.76
C SER A 139 -24.81 68.33 5.15
N ALA A 140 -24.10 67.44 5.87
CA ALA A 140 -24.41 66.04 6.12
C ALA A 140 -24.68 65.14 4.91
N TYR A 141 -23.66 64.39 4.47
CA TYR A 141 -23.87 62.97 4.15
C TYR A 141 -22.62 62.16 4.51
N SER A 142 -22.90 61.06 5.20
CA SER A 142 -22.01 60.17 5.91
C SER A 142 -21.00 59.44 5.02
N SER A 143 -19.77 59.40 5.53
CA SER A 143 -18.74 58.36 5.38
C SER A 143 -19.20 57.05 4.71
N GLY A 144 -18.94 56.95 3.41
CA GLY A 144 -18.89 55.69 2.68
C GLY A 144 -17.61 55.69 1.85
N ASN A 145 -16.51 55.21 2.45
CA ASN A 145 -15.26 54.78 1.79
C ASN A 145 -14.22 54.37 2.85
N ALA A 146 -14.56 53.37 3.68
CA ALA A 146 -13.63 52.77 4.64
C ALA A 146 -13.79 51.24 4.75
N GLU A 147 -14.23 50.57 3.68
CA GLU A 147 -14.35 49.10 3.63
C GLU A 147 -13.90 48.52 2.27
N ARG A 148 -12.77 49.00 1.74
CA ARG A 148 -12.08 48.34 0.61
C ARG A 148 -10.60 48.05 0.80
N ASP A 149 -10.01 48.39 1.95
CA ASP A 149 -8.58 48.18 2.23
C ASP A 149 -8.34 47.32 3.48
N ALA A 150 -9.15 46.28 3.67
CA ALA A 150 -8.85 45.18 4.58
C ALA A 150 -8.58 43.89 3.79
N MET A 151 -7.69 43.96 2.79
CA MET A 151 -6.93 42.76 2.44
C MET A 151 -6.01 42.50 3.62
N THR A 152 -6.41 41.59 4.51
CA THR A 152 -5.51 40.94 5.46
C THR A 152 -4.26 40.56 4.67
N GLU A 153 -3.12 41.19 4.94
CA GLU A 153 -1.85 40.79 4.33
C GLU A 153 -1.71 39.29 4.56
N LEU A 154 -1.75 38.52 3.47
CA LEU A 154 -1.53 37.08 3.53
C LEU A 154 -0.18 36.87 4.24
N PRO A 155 -0.07 35.90 5.16
CA PRO A 155 1.18 35.67 5.87
C PRO A 155 2.32 35.58 4.85
N ALA A 156 3.48 36.21 5.10
CA ALA A 156 4.62 36.18 4.18
C ALA A 156 4.97 34.74 3.72
N ALA A 157 4.77 33.77 4.62
CA ALA A 157 4.90 32.34 4.34
C ALA A 157 4.00 31.82 3.21
N ALA A 158 2.82 32.40 2.96
CA ALA A 158 1.93 32.01 1.87
C ALA A 158 2.51 32.38 0.50
N HIS A 159 3.20 33.52 0.38
CA HIS A 159 3.81 33.96 -0.89
C HIS A 159 4.97 33.06 -1.32
N ASP A 160 5.78 32.57 -0.38
CA ASP A 160 6.90 31.66 -0.69
C ASP A 160 6.42 30.25 -1.09
N ARG A 161 5.25 29.86 -0.57
CA ARG A 161 4.69 28.52 -0.72
C ARG A 161 3.73 28.41 -1.90
N ILE A 162 3.09 29.50 -2.32
CA ILE A 162 2.13 29.55 -3.43
C ILE A 162 2.73 30.35 -4.58
N ARG A 163 3.43 29.68 -5.50
CA ARG A 163 4.22 30.34 -6.55
C ARG A 163 3.43 30.68 -7.81
N LEU A 164 2.15 30.33 -7.87
CA LEU A 164 1.22 30.80 -8.91
C LEU A 164 0.32 31.90 -8.31
N SER A 165 0.63 33.15 -8.59
CA SER A 165 0.01 34.31 -7.93
C SER A 165 -1.51 34.37 -8.06
N SER A 166 -2.09 33.86 -9.15
CA SER A 166 -3.54 33.81 -9.36
C SER A 166 -4.29 32.89 -8.40
N LEU A 167 -3.58 32.07 -7.61
CA LEU A 167 -4.17 31.21 -6.59
C LEU A 167 -4.21 31.86 -5.19
N LEU A 168 -3.56 33.01 -5.00
CA LEU A 168 -3.56 33.71 -3.70
C LEU A 168 -4.98 34.16 -3.30
N ASP A 169 -5.80 34.53 -4.28
CA ASP A 169 -7.22 34.90 -4.07
C ASP A 169 -8.10 33.72 -3.60
N LYS A 170 -7.57 32.49 -3.61
CA LYS A 170 -8.26 31.28 -3.14
C LYS A 170 -7.88 30.90 -1.72
N VAL A 171 -7.04 31.69 -1.05
CA VAL A 171 -6.67 31.44 0.35
C VAL A 171 -7.83 31.83 1.27
N VAL A 172 -8.33 30.85 2.01
CA VAL A 172 -9.53 30.96 2.87
C VAL A 172 -9.33 30.25 4.21
N SER A 173 -10.30 30.39 5.12
CA SER A 173 -10.28 29.66 6.40
C SER A 173 -10.58 28.17 6.22
N ALA A 174 -10.24 27.34 7.22
CA ALA A 174 -10.56 25.91 7.19
C ALA A 174 -12.07 25.65 7.18
N GLU A 175 -12.85 26.48 7.87
CA GLU A 175 -14.32 26.42 7.92
C GLU A 175 -14.94 26.74 6.56
N GLU A 176 -14.43 27.79 5.89
CA GLU A 176 -14.87 28.15 4.54
C GLU A 176 -14.54 27.05 3.54
N ALA A 177 -13.31 26.51 3.59
CA ALA A 177 -12.93 25.37 2.76
C ALA A 177 -13.80 24.13 3.03
N ALA A 178 -14.05 23.79 4.30
CA ALA A 178 -14.92 22.68 4.68
C ALA A 178 -16.36 22.86 4.18
N SER A 179 -16.82 24.10 3.97
CA SER A 179 -18.15 24.41 3.40
C SER A 179 -18.39 23.81 2.01
N HIS A 180 -17.33 23.51 1.26
CA HIS A 180 -17.44 22.84 -0.05
C HIS A 180 -17.82 21.35 0.05
N ILE A 181 -17.64 20.73 1.21
CA ILE A 181 -18.00 19.33 1.47
C ILE A 181 -19.44 19.29 1.96
N LYS A 182 -20.31 18.55 1.29
CA LYS A 182 -21.75 18.44 1.59
C LYS A 182 -22.15 16.99 1.93
N ASP A 183 -23.35 16.83 2.45
CA ASP A 183 -23.94 15.51 2.74
C ASP A 183 -23.92 14.60 1.50
N GLY A 184 -23.61 13.33 1.72
CA GLY A 184 -23.55 12.30 0.68
C GLY A 184 -22.32 12.33 -0.21
N MET A 185 -21.43 13.32 -0.09
CA MET A 185 -20.24 13.43 -0.95
C MET A 185 -19.20 12.35 -0.64
N MET A 186 -18.46 11.95 -1.67
CA MET A 186 -17.21 11.20 -1.54
C MET A 186 -16.03 12.17 -1.48
N VAL A 187 -15.25 12.09 -0.41
CA VAL A 187 -14.09 12.94 -0.16
C VAL A 187 -12.83 12.09 -0.27
N GLY A 188 -11.93 12.47 -1.16
CA GLY A 188 -10.58 11.90 -1.27
C GLY A 188 -9.61 12.73 -0.46
N MET A 189 -8.95 12.17 0.54
CA MET A 189 -8.07 12.93 1.42
C MET A 189 -6.63 12.40 1.40
N SER A 190 -5.65 13.29 1.36
CA SER A 190 -4.26 12.90 1.59
C SER A 190 -4.08 12.32 2.98
N GLY A 191 -3.04 11.51 3.17
CA GLY A 191 -2.78 10.83 4.43
C GLY A 191 -2.47 9.36 4.20
N PHE A 192 -1.29 8.96 4.67
CA PHE A 192 -0.81 7.60 4.61
C PHE A 192 0.03 7.35 5.85
N THR A 193 -0.44 6.46 6.73
CA THR A 193 0.23 6.11 7.99
C THR A 193 0.59 7.32 8.86
N ARG A 194 -0.39 8.20 9.11
CA ARG A 194 -0.25 9.43 9.91
C ARG A 194 0.59 10.55 9.28
N ALA A 195 1.13 10.31 8.08
CA ALA A 195 1.99 11.25 7.38
C ALA A 195 1.26 11.86 6.19
N GLY A 196 1.43 13.18 6.02
CA GLY A 196 0.94 13.92 4.85
C GLY A 196 -0.57 14.05 4.75
N GLU A 197 -1.27 13.90 5.86
CA GLU A 197 -2.71 14.10 5.93
C GLU A 197 -3.09 15.57 5.98
N ALA A 198 -4.21 15.93 5.35
CA ALA A 198 -4.89 17.17 5.62
C ALA A 198 -5.40 17.17 7.07
N LYS A 199 -5.33 18.30 7.76
CA LYS A 199 -5.56 18.40 9.21
C LYS A 199 -6.65 19.41 9.55
N ALA A 200 -6.54 20.64 9.06
CA ALA A 200 -7.41 21.72 9.51
C ALA A 200 -8.85 21.59 8.98
N VAL A 201 -9.01 21.25 7.71
CA VAL A 201 -10.29 21.06 7.03
C VAL A 201 -11.08 19.89 7.62
N PRO A 202 -10.52 18.68 7.84
CA PRO A 202 -11.28 17.62 8.50
C PRO A 202 -11.62 17.94 9.97
N MET A 203 -10.78 18.70 10.69
CA MET A 203 -11.13 19.20 12.03
C MET A 203 -12.31 20.17 11.99
N ALA A 204 -12.32 21.12 11.04
CA ALA A 204 -13.44 22.03 10.82
C ALA A 204 -14.72 21.29 10.38
N LEU A 205 -14.57 20.22 9.58
CA LEU A 205 -15.66 19.36 9.14
C LEU A 205 -16.31 18.65 10.34
N ALA A 206 -15.51 18.07 11.24
CA ALA A 206 -15.99 17.45 12.47
C ALA A 206 -16.65 18.47 13.41
N ALA A 207 -16.12 19.69 13.51
CA ALA A 207 -16.72 20.76 14.30
C ALA A 207 -18.10 21.19 13.75
N ARG A 208 -18.22 21.37 12.44
CA ARG A 208 -19.49 21.71 11.78
C ARG A 208 -20.56 20.63 11.99
N ALA A 209 -20.17 19.36 11.93
CA ALA A 209 -21.09 18.24 12.06
C ALA A 209 -21.82 18.17 13.42
N LYS A 210 -21.28 18.83 14.45
CA LYS A 210 -21.91 18.94 15.77
C LYS A 210 -23.17 19.81 15.76
N THR A 211 -23.29 20.76 14.82
CA THR A 211 -24.45 21.66 14.69
C THR A 211 -25.27 21.36 13.45
N GLU A 212 -24.65 20.88 12.38
CA GLU A 212 -25.29 20.50 11.12
C GLU A 212 -24.95 19.03 10.80
N PRO A 213 -25.82 18.06 11.12
CA PRO A 213 -25.55 16.66 10.83
C PRO A 213 -25.50 16.38 9.32
N PHE A 214 -24.40 15.77 8.86
CA PHE A 214 -24.25 15.23 7.52
C PHE A 214 -23.29 14.04 7.56
N LYS A 215 -23.28 13.23 6.50
CA LYS A 215 -22.35 12.11 6.35
C LYS A 215 -21.63 12.14 5.00
N ILE A 216 -20.41 11.62 4.99
CA ILE A 216 -19.59 11.47 3.78
C ILE A 216 -19.07 10.05 3.64
N THR A 217 -18.62 9.72 2.43
CA THR A 217 -17.68 8.61 2.20
C THR A 217 -16.27 9.17 2.20
N LEU A 218 -15.43 8.74 3.13
CA LEU A 218 -14.03 9.15 3.21
C LEU A 218 -13.11 8.09 2.58
N VAL A 219 -12.37 8.49 1.55
CA VAL A 219 -11.35 7.68 0.88
C VAL A 219 -10.00 8.33 1.13
N THR A 220 -9.01 7.55 1.55
CA THR A 220 -7.67 8.05 1.94
C THR A 220 -6.59 7.30 1.17
N GLY A 221 -5.31 7.62 1.44
CA GLY A 221 -4.23 6.70 1.10
C GLY A 221 -4.27 5.45 1.97
N ALA A 222 -4.09 5.63 3.28
CA ALA A 222 -4.20 4.59 4.29
C ALA A 222 -4.72 5.15 5.65
N SER A 223 -4.04 4.88 6.77
CA SER A 223 -4.45 5.43 8.07
C SER A 223 -4.07 6.89 8.26
N LEU A 224 -4.89 7.57 9.07
CA LEU A 224 -4.64 8.94 9.53
C LEU A 224 -4.10 8.96 10.96
N GLY A 225 -3.47 10.06 11.33
CA GLY A 225 -3.07 10.49 12.66
C GLY A 225 -3.92 11.66 13.12
N ASN A 226 -3.37 12.44 14.06
CA ASN A 226 -3.95 13.64 14.64
C ASN A 226 -5.39 13.46 15.17
N ASP A 227 -5.73 12.22 15.56
CA ASP A 227 -7.06 11.78 15.96
C ASP A 227 -8.13 12.17 14.93
N LEU A 228 -7.79 12.27 13.63
CA LEU A 228 -8.72 12.72 12.59
C LEU A 228 -9.85 11.71 12.36
N ASP A 229 -9.50 10.44 12.20
CA ASP A 229 -10.47 9.36 12.08
C ASP A 229 -11.36 9.27 13.33
N LYS A 230 -10.79 9.45 14.54
CA LYS A 230 -11.55 9.56 15.79
C LYS A 230 -12.53 10.73 15.79
N GLN A 231 -12.06 11.94 15.51
CA GLN A 231 -12.89 13.16 15.54
C GLN A 231 -14.06 13.06 14.55
N LEU A 232 -13.82 12.53 13.35
CA LEU A 232 -14.85 12.34 12.34
C LEU A 232 -15.84 11.23 12.73
N ALA A 233 -15.36 10.15 13.36
CA ALA A 233 -16.22 9.07 13.86
C ALA A 233 -17.10 9.53 15.03
N GLU A 234 -16.53 10.21 16.03
CA GLU A 234 -17.25 10.74 17.20
C GLU A 234 -18.25 11.84 16.82
N ALA A 235 -17.98 12.59 15.74
CA ALA A 235 -18.92 13.55 15.17
C ALA A 235 -19.95 12.91 14.22
N HIS A 236 -19.94 11.58 14.06
CA HIS A 236 -20.82 10.81 13.19
C HIS A 236 -20.81 11.23 11.71
N VAL A 237 -19.69 11.78 11.24
CA VAL A 237 -19.49 12.29 9.86
C VAL A 237 -19.28 11.14 8.86
N LEU A 238 -18.77 10.00 9.30
CA LEU A 238 -18.41 8.91 8.41
C LEU A 238 -19.60 7.98 8.19
N ALA A 239 -20.14 7.95 6.97
CA ALA A 239 -21.01 6.86 6.53
C ALA A 239 -20.20 5.65 6.08
N ARG A 240 -19.08 5.92 5.38
CA ARG A 240 -18.20 4.90 4.80
C ARG A 240 -16.74 5.35 4.85
N ARG A 241 -15.82 4.40 5.06
CA ARG A 241 -14.37 4.63 5.11
C ARG A 241 -13.60 3.59 4.29
N LEU A 242 -12.61 4.05 3.52
CA LEU A 242 -11.66 3.22 2.75
C LEU A 242 -10.26 3.87 2.70
N PRO A 243 -9.18 3.12 2.38
CA PRO A 243 -9.08 1.65 2.30
C PRO A 243 -8.38 1.03 3.52
N PHE A 244 -7.97 1.83 4.51
CA PHE A 244 -7.27 1.37 5.70
C PHE A 244 -7.44 2.39 6.82
N GLN A 245 -7.54 1.94 8.08
CA GLN A 245 -7.55 2.83 9.25
C GLN A 245 -6.76 2.20 10.40
N SER A 246 -6.33 3.00 11.38
CA SER A 246 -5.66 2.47 12.57
C SER A 246 -6.06 3.21 13.84
N ASP A 247 -7.26 3.79 13.85
CA ASP A 247 -7.76 4.64 14.94
C ASP A 247 -8.70 3.82 15.85
N PRO A 248 -8.46 3.76 17.18
CA PRO A 248 -9.28 2.95 18.07
C PRO A 248 -10.76 3.35 18.13
N ALA A 249 -11.09 4.64 18.02
CA ALA A 249 -12.47 5.11 18.10
C ALA A 249 -13.23 4.77 16.80
N LEU A 250 -12.60 5.00 15.65
CA LEU A 250 -13.16 4.58 14.37
C LEU A 250 -13.29 3.05 14.28
N ARG A 251 -12.26 2.30 14.70
CA ARG A 251 -12.32 0.83 14.77
C ARG A 251 -13.50 0.33 15.60
N LYS A 252 -13.76 0.97 16.75
CA LYS A 252 -14.94 0.66 17.58
C LYS A 252 -16.24 0.90 16.82
N ALA A 253 -16.37 2.04 16.13
CA ALA A 253 -17.56 2.36 15.34
C ALA A 253 -17.76 1.38 14.16
N ILE A 254 -16.67 0.95 13.51
CA ILE A 254 -16.69 -0.06 12.44
C ILE A 254 -17.19 -1.39 12.98
N ASN A 255 -16.61 -1.88 14.08
CA ASN A 255 -16.99 -3.15 14.68
C ASN A 255 -18.40 -3.13 15.30
N ALA A 256 -18.94 -1.94 15.61
CA ALA A 256 -20.33 -1.75 16.00
C ALA A 256 -21.31 -1.66 14.80
N GLY A 257 -20.80 -1.64 13.56
CA GLY A 257 -21.61 -1.48 12.34
C GLY A 257 -22.11 -0.06 12.10
N GLU A 258 -21.55 0.95 12.78
CA GLU A 258 -21.96 2.35 12.67
C GLU A 258 -21.33 3.05 11.45
N VAL A 259 -20.13 2.60 11.05
CA VAL A 259 -19.40 3.09 9.87
C VAL A 259 -19.12 1.90 8.95
N MET A 260 -19.51 2.01 7.68
CA MET A 260 -19.22 0.96 6.70
C MET A 260 -17.75 1.05 6.27
N PHE A 261 -16.96 0.04 6.63
CA PHE A 261 -15.55 -0.03 6.27
C PHE A 261 -15.33 -1.01 5.13
N ILE A 262 -14.47 -0.63 4.18
CA ILE A 262 -13.94 -1.55 3.17
C ILE A 262 -12.44 -1.35 3.20
N ASP A 263 -11.73 -2.36 3.71
CA ASP A 263 -10.31 -2.46 3.46
C ASP A 263 -10.05 -3.05 2.08
N GLN A 264 -9.05 -2.48 1.40
CA GLN A 264 -8.67 -2.88 0.04
C GLN A 264 -7.16 -3.10 0.00
N HIS A 265 -6.72 -3.93 -0.94
CA HIS A 265 -5.34 -3.85 -1.42
C HIS A 265 -5.05 -2.41 -1.83
N LEU A 266 -3.99 -1.83 -1.26
CA LEU A 266 -3.77 -0.39 -1.34
C LEU A 266 -3.46 0.06 -2.76
N SER A 267 -2.90 -0.81 -3.59
CA SER A 267 -2.66 -0.52 -5.01
C SER A 267 -3.95 -0.38 -5.84
N GLU A 268 -5.07 -0.97 -5.41
CA GLU A 268 -6.25 -1.15 -6.25
C GLU A 268 -7.28 -0.02 -6.14
N THR A 269 -7.31 0.72 -5.02
CA THR A 269 -8.34 1.74 -4.77
C THR A 269 -8.45 2.75 -5.91
N VAL A 270 -7.32 3.25 -6.42
CA VAL A 270 -7.32 4.24 -7.52
C VAL A 270 -7.62 3.63 -8.87
N GLU A 271 -7.36 2.34 -9.05
CA GLU A 271 -7.78 1.62 -10.25
C GLU A 271 -9.31 1.49 -10.29
N HIS A 272 -9.94 1.16 -9.16
CA HIS A 272 -11.40 1.14 -9.03
C HIS A 272 -12.02 2.52 -9.26
N LEU A 273 -11.39 3.60 -8.77
CA LEU A 273 -11.84 4.98 -9.02
C LEU A 273 -11.74 5.34 -10.52
N ARG A 274 -10.58 5.09 -11.14
CA ARG A 274 -10.32 5.43 -12.55
C ARG A 274 -11.18 4.63 -13.53
N THR A 275 -11.64 3.44 -13.13
CA THR A 275 -12.50 2.56 -13.95
C THR A 275 -13.99 2.65 -13.58
N HIS A 276 -14.38 3.63 -12.77
CA HIS A 276 -15.77 3.89 -12.37
C HIS A 276 -16.45 2.72 -11.61
N GLN A 277 -15.65 1.86 -10.96
CA GLN A 277 -16.15 0.80 -10.08
C GLN A 277 -16.47 1.36 -8.67
N LEU A 278 -15.82 2.45 -8.29
CA LEU A 278 -16.20 3.32 -7.18
C LEU A 278 -16.87 4.59 -7.71
N GLY A 279 -17.64 5.26 -6.85
CA GLY A 279 -18.24 6.56 -7.16
C GLY A 279 -17.21 7.66 -7.43
N PRO A 280 -17.62 8.80 -8.04
CA PRO A 280 -16.72 9.91 -8.30
C PRO A 280 -16.25 10.56 -7.00
N ILE A 281 -15.00 11.02 -6.95
CA ILE A 281 -14.54 11.90 -5.87
C ILE A 281 -15.16 13.28 -6.11
N ASN A 282 -15.95 13.79 -5.17
CA ASN A 282 -16.53 15.14 -5.31
C ASN A 282 -15.51 16.21 -4.92
N VAL A 283 -14.82 15.98 -3.79
CA VAL A 283 -13.82 16.91 -3.26
C VAL A 283 -12.56 16.14 -2.90
N ALA A 284 -11.41 16.61 -3.38
CA ALA A 284 -10.10 16.18 -2.88
C ALA A 284 -9.59 17.18 -1.85
N VAL A 285 -9.08 16.71 -0.71
CA VAL A 285 -8.40 17.54 0.30
C VAL A 285 -6.97 17.05 0.45
N VAL A 286 -6.00 17.87 0.02
CA VAL A 286 -4.60 17.46 -0.11
C VAL A 286 -3.70 18.39 0.67
N GLU A 287 -2.91 17.83 1.60
CA GLU A 287 -1.82 18.56 2.25
C GLU A 287 -0.63 18.73 1.29
N ALA A 288 -0.02 19.91 1.32
CA ALA A 288 1.06 20.29 0.44
C ALA A 288 2.13 21.12 1.16
N VAL A 289 3.38 20.96 0.71
CA VAL A 289 4.51 21.81 1.08
C VAL A 289 4.45 23.13 0.34
N GLY A 290 3.86 23.14 -0.86
CA GLY A 290 3.74 24.31 -1.72
C GLY A 290 3.01 24.02 -3.03
N ILE A 291 2.82 25.07 -3.81
CA ILE A 291 2.28 25.03 -5.17
C ILE A 291 3.31 25.65 -6.10
N THR A 292 3.64 24.95 -7.18
CA THR A 292 4.63 25.41 -8.17
C THR A 292 4.13 26.62 -8.96
N ALA A 293 5.02 27.27 -9.71
CA ALA A 293 4.65 28.38 -10.59
C ALA A 293 3.67 27.99 -11.71
N GLN A 294 3.57 26.69 -12.02
CA GLN A 294 2.62 26.12 -12.98
C GLN A 294 1.33 25.62 -12.32
N GLY A 295 1.17 25.81 -11.00
CA GLY A 295 0.00 25.34 -10.25
C GLY A 295 0.05 23.87 -9.81
N GLY A 296 1.20 23.21 -9.94
CA GLY A 296 1.38 21.83 -9.47
C GLY A 296 1.46 21.75 -7.94
N ILE A 297 0.81 20.77 -7.33
CA ILE A 297 0.77 20.60 -5.87
C ILE A 297 1.97 19.75 -5.43
N ILE A 298 2.80 20.25 -4.52
CA ILE A 298 3.95 19.52 -3.97
C ILE A 298 3.49 18.81 -2.69
N PRO A 299 3.41 17.47 -2.65
CA PRO A 299 3.00 16.74 -1.45
C PRO A 299 3.99 16.92 -0.29
N THR A 300 3.58 16.51 0.91
CA THR A 300 4.40 16.54 2.12
C THR A 300 5.12 15.21 2.34
N THR A 301 4.90 14.56 3.48
CA THR A 301 5.60 13.34 3.93
C THR A 301 5.01 12.06 3.36
N SER A 302 3.92 12.15 2.59
CA SER A 302 3.35 11.03 1.83
C SER A 302 2.78 11.47 0.49
N VAL A 303 2.57 10.50 -0.40
CA VAL A 303 1.78 10.67 -1.63
C VAL A 303 0.47 9.92 -1.53
N GLY A 304 0.51 8.63 -1.14
CA GLY A 304 -0.69 7.80 -1.06
C GLY A 304 -1.50 7.82 -2.36
N ASN A 305 -2.79 8.15 -2.22
CA ASN A 305 -3.73 8.30 -3.33
C ASN A 305 -3.94 9.76 -3.79
N SER A 306 -3.22 10.73 -3.21
CA SER A 306 -3.49 12.15 -3.40
C SER A 306 -3.44 12.62 -4.85
N ALA A 307 -2.53 12.07 -5.65
CA ALA A 307 -2.44 12.40 -7.06
C ALA A 307 -3.73 12.04 -7.81
N SER A 308 -4.19 10.80 -7.65
CA SER A 308 -5.43 10.32 -8.26
C SER A 308 -6.65 11.07 -7.74
N PHE A 309 -6.71 11.37 -6.43
CA PHE A 309 -7.81 12.18 -5.88
C PHE A 309 -7.87 13.57 -6.51
N ALA A 310 -6.76 14.30 -6.56
CA ALA A 310 -6.76 15.66 -7.10
C ALA A 310 -7.06 15.70 -8.61
N ILE A 311 -6.59 14.69 -9.36
CA ILE A 311 -6.86 14.55 -10.79
C ILE A 311 -8.34 14.22 -11.04
N LEU A 312 -8.92 13.30 -10.27
CA LEU A 312 -10.28 12.80 -10.49
C LEU A 312 -11.38 13.65 -9.84
N ALA A 313 -11.07 14.42 -8.79
CA ALA A 313 -12.08 15.17 -8.05
C ALA A 313 -12.70 16.32 -8.85
N GLU A 314 -13.94 16.71 -8.58
CA GLU A 314 -14.50 17.93 -9.20
C GLU A 314 -13.84 19.19 -8.64
N LYS A 315 -13.62 19.23 -7.33
CA LYS A 315 -12.96 20.33 -6.62
C LYS A 315 -11.77 19.83 -5.81
N VAL A 316 -10.74 20.66 -5.71
CA VAL A 316 -9.54 20.40 -4.91
C VAL A 316 -9.40 21.48 -3.84
N ILE A 317 -9.22 21.05 -2.60
CA ILE A 317 -8.85 21.89 -1.47
C ILE A 317 -7.40 21.56 -1.14
N VAL A 318 -6.55 22.58 -1.05
CA VAL A 318 -5.12 22.40 -0.74
C VAL A 318 -4.83 22.96 0.65
N GLU A 319 -4.28 22.16 1.54
CA GLU A 319 -3.74 22.63 2.82
C GLU A 319 -2.23 22.85 2.70
N ILE A 320 -1.78 24.09 2.71
CA ILE A 320 -0.36 24.44 2.71
C ILE A 320 0.15 24.41 4.14
N ASN A 321 0.93 23.39 4.49
CA ASN A 321 1.44 23.22 5.84
C ASN A 321 2.87 23.78 5.98
N THR A 322 2.99 24.90 6.68
CA THR A 322 4.27 25.60 6.88
C THR A 322 5.22 24.89 7.84
N SER A 323 4.73 23.94 8.64
CA SER A 323 5.57 23.09 9.48
C SER A 323 6.40 22.07 8.68
N GLN A 324 6.03 21.80 7.43
CA GLN A 324 6.76 20.86 6.58
C GLN A 324 7.90 21.58 5.82
N PRO A 325 9.12 21.01 5.79
CA PRO A 325 10.28 21.67 5.20
C PRO A 325 10.18 21.72 3.67
N MET A 326 10.60 22.84 3.06
CA MET A 326 10.68 23.00 1.60
C MET A 326 11.62 21.98 0.94
N GLY A 327 12.55 21.38 1.69
CA GLY A 327 13.46 20.33 1.22
C GLY A 327 12.74 19.11 0.62
N LEU A 328 11.47 18.88 0.98
CA LEU A 328 10.62 17.82 0.42
C LEU A 328 10.29 18.03 -1.07
N GLU A 329 10.33 19.25 -1.60
CA GLU A 329 10.05 19.51 -3.02
C GLU A 329 11.02 18.74 -3.93
N GLY A 330 10.53 17.86 -4.81
CA GLY A 330 11.38 17.03 -5.67
C GLY A 330 11.74 15.66 -5.09
N LEU A 331 11.30 15.36 -3.86
CA LEU A 331 11.36 14.01 -3.30
C LEU A 331 10.42 13.05 -4.06
N HIS A 332 9.25 13.53 -4.44
CA HIS A 332 8.16 12.74 -5.01
C HIS A 332 8.36 12.37 -6.48
N ASP A 333 7.71 11.30 -6.93
CA ASP A 333 7.68 10.84 -8.32
C ASP A 333 6.25 10.41 -8.69
N ILE A 334 5.46 11.38 -9.16
CA ILE A 334 4.04 11.26 -9.44
C ILE A 334 3.85 10.71 -10.85
N TYR A 335 3.53 9.42 -10.93
CA TYR A 335 3.22 8.71 -12.16
C TYR A 335 1.82 8.11 -12.10
N ILE A 336 1.05 8.27 -13.17
CA ILE A 336 -0.30 7.73 -13.32
C ILE A 336 -0.29 6.79 -14.53
N PRO A 337 -0.62 5.49 -14.35
CA PRO A 337 -0.66 4.56 -15.47
C PRO A 337 -1.62 5.00 -16.59
N THR A 338 -1.26 4.67 -17.83
CA THR A 338 -2.11 4.91 -19.00
C THR A 338 -3.39 4.06 -18.93
N ARG A 339 -4.39 4.45 -19.73
CA ARG A 339 -5.76 3.93 -19.62
C ARG A 339 -5.92 2.60 -20.35
N ARG A 340 -6.76 1.72 -19.78
CA ARG A 340 -7.22 0.50 -20.47
C ARG A 340 -8.13 0.86 -21.66
N PRO A 341 -8.17 0.05 -22.74
CA PRO A 341 -7.47 -1.23 -22.92
C PRO A 341 -6.02 -1.10 -23.44
N PHE A 342 -5.53 0.11 -23.71
CA PHE A 342 -4.20 0.35 -24.27
C PHE A 342 -3.17 0.76 -23.20
N ARG A 343 -3.25 0.14 -22.03
CA ARG A 343 -2.30 0.44 -20.94
C ARG A 343 -0.91 -0.04 -21.34
N GLU A 344 0.05 0.86 -21.17
CA GLU A 344 1.47 0.59 -21.37
C GLU A 344 2.09 0.03 -20.08
N PRO A 345 3.17 -0.78 -20.18
CA PRO A 345 3.94 -1.22 -19.02
C PRO A 345 4.44 -0.03 -18.19
N ILE A 346 4.48 -0.19 -16.87
CA ILE A 346 4.99 0.87 -16.00
C ILE A 346 6.53 0.84 -16.06
N PRO A 347 7.22 1.93 -16.44
CA PRO A 347 8.65 1.90 -16.74
C PRO A 347 9.56 1.96 -15.49
N VAL A 348 9.14 1.35 -14.38
CA VAL A 348 9.96 1.18 -13.17
C VAL A 348 10.74 -0.14 -13.28
N VAL A 349 12.06 -0.05 -13.30
CA VAL A 349 12.99 -1.19 -13.47
C VAL A 349 14.04 -1.29 -12.36
N GLY A 350 14.00 -0.37 -11.39
CA GLY A 350 14.83 -0.33 -10.18
C GLY A 350 14.18 0.56 -9.13
N ALA A 351 14.60 0.44 -7.87
CA ALA A 351 14.01 1.19 -6.76
C ALA A 351 14.16 2.71 -6.92
N GLU A 352 15.21 3.13 -7.62
CA GLU A 352 15.62 4.50 -7.92
C GLU A 352 15.01 5.08 -9.21
N SER A 353 14.33 4.27 -10.02
CA SER A 353 13.74 4.71 -11.29
C SER A 353 12.80 5.90 -11.08
N ARG A 354 13.04 7.06 -11.71
CA ARG A 354 12.10 8.19 -11.75
C ARG A 354 11.35 8.18 -13.07
N VAL A 355 10.03 8.12 -13.02
CA VAL A 355 9.18 7.90 -14.21
C VAL A 355 8.09 8.95 -14.37
N GLY A 356 7.88 9.80 -13.37
CA GLY A 356 6.81 10.78 -13.29
C GLY A 356 7.29 12.21 -13.04
N LEU A 357 6.40 13.00 -12.44
CA LEU A 357 6.63 14.42 -12.12
C LEU A 357 6.95 14.60 -10.63
N PRO A 358 7.74 15.62 -10.25
CA PRO A 358 8.03 15.91 -8.85
C PRO A 358 6.87 16.59 -8.08
N PHE A 359 5.70 16.72 -8.70
CA PHE A 359 4.51 17.36 -8.16
C PHE A 359 3.26 16.72 -8.77
N ILE A 360 2.11 16.91 -8.13
CA ILE A 360 0.81 16.47 -8.63
C ILE A 360 0.29 17.52 -9.65
N PRO A 361 0.09 17.15 -10.93
CA PRO A 361 -0.44 18.07 -11.93
C PRO A 361 -1.97 18.18 -11.78
N VAL A 362 -2.46 19.39 -11.48
CA VAL A 362 -3.89 19.71 -11.37
C VAL A 362 -4.18 21.02 -12.09
N PRO A 363 -5.23 21.10 -12.93
CA PRO A 363 -5.66 22.37 -13.49
C PRO A 363 -6.01 23.39 -12.38
N PRO A 364 -5.39 24.59 -12.36
CA PRO A 364 -5.56 25.56 -11.27
C PRO A 364 -7.01 25.98 -11.00
N GLU A 365 -7.88 25.90 -12.00
CA GLU A 365 -9.31 26.19 -11.89
C GLU A 365 -10.06 25.20 -11.00
N LYS A 366 -9.58 23.95 -10.85
CA LYS A 366 -10.17 22.94 -9.96
C LYS A 366 -9.88 23.22 -8.49
N ILE A 367 -8.81 23.96 -8.18
CA ILE A 367 -8.49 24.35 -6.80
C ILE A 367 -9.60 25.31 -6.36
N ALA A 368 -10.45 24.90 -5.43
CA ALA A 368 -11.57 25.70 -4.95
C ALA A 368 -11.19 26.56 -3.74
N ALA A 369 -10.27 26.05 -2.90
CA ALA A 369 -9.82 26.69 -1.68
C ALA A 369 -8.39 26.28 -1.34
N ILE A 370 -7.65 27.20 -0.72
CA ILE A 370 -6.33 26.96 -0.14
C ILE A 370 -6.38 27.37 1.33
N VAL A 371 -5.90 26.51 2.23
CA VAL A 371 -5.86 26.78 3.67
C VAL A 371 -4.40 26.77 4.11
N ILE A 372 -3.96 27.80 4.83
CA ILE A 372 -2.62 27.84 5.42
C ILE A 372 -2.68 27.19 6.81
N THR A 373 -1.84 26.18 7.05
CA THR A 373 -1.77 25.43 8.30
C THR A 373 -0.34 25.38 8.84
N SER A 374 -0.21 25.06 10.12
CA SER A 374 1.08 24.83 10.78
C SER A 374 0.91 23.76 11.85
N LYS A 375 0.90 22.48 11.45
CA LYS A 375 0.69 21.36 12.36
C LYS A 375 1.48 20.13 11.92
N LEU A 376 2.25 19.55 12.84
CA LEU A 376 3.06 18.37 12.55
C LEU A 376 2.22 17.11 12.31
N ASP A 377 2.81 16.16 11.61
CA ASP A 377 2.30 14.80 11.54
C ASP A 377 2.34 14.13 12.92
N SER A 378 1.45 13.17 13.15
CA SER A 378 1.52 12.39 14.39
C SER A 378 2.67 11.39 14.31
N ALA A 379 3.49 11.37 15.37
CA ALA A 379 4.61 10.45 15.45
C ALA A 379 4.16 8.99 15.39
N SER A 380 5.05 8.14 14.89
CA SER A 380 4.94 6.70 14.98
C SER A 380 4.99 6.23 16.44
N ASN A 381 4.24 5.17 16.75
CA ASN A 381 4.22 4.53 18.06
C ASN A 381 5.13 3.28 18.09
N VAL A 382 6.07 3.14 17.16
CA VAL A 382 7.03 2.03 17.16
C VAL A 382 7.82 2.02 18.47
N LEU A 383 8.01 0.82 19.01
CA LEU A 383 8.83 0.61 20.20
C LEU A 383 10.23 0.14 19.79
N PRO A 384 11.24 0.34 20.65
CA PRO A 384 12.55 -0.27 20.45
C PRO A 384 12.44 -1.81 20.35
N PRO A 385 13.40 -2.47 19.68
CA PRO A 385 13.49 -3.93 19.69
C PRO A 385 13.56 -4.48 21.12
N ASP A 386 12.83 -5.56 21.37
CA ASP A 386 12.90 -6.39 22.57
C ASP A 386 13.56 -7.75 22.25
N ALA A 387 13.75 -8.60 23.25
CA ALA A 387 14.42 -9.89 23.08
C ALA A 387 13.68 -10.81 22.07
N GLU A 388 12.34 -10.78 22.06
CA GLU A 388 11.53 -11.62 21.18
C GLU A 388 11.62 -11.15 19.72
N THR A 389 11.51 -9.84 19.48
CA THR A 389 11.67 -9.25 18.14
C THR A 389 13.10 -9.33 17.63
N ALA A 390 14.10 -9.27 18.51
CA ALA A 390 15.50 -9.55 18.16
C ALA A 390 15.70 -11.03 17.76
N ALA A 391 15.05 -11.98 18.45
CA ALA A 391 15.09 -13.39 18.07
C ALA A 391 14.45 -13.63 16.69
N ILE A 392 13.28 -13.03 16.43
CA ILE A 392 12.63 -13.06 15.10
C ILE A 392 13.59 -12.55 14.03
N ALA A 393 14.24 -11.40 14.26
CA ALA A 393 15.22 -10.83 13.34
C ALA A 393 16.40 -11.79 13.11
N GLY A 394 16.93 -12.39 14.18
CA GLY A 394 18.04 -13.36 14.13
C GLY A 394 17.73 -14.57 13.25
N HIS A 395 16.57 -15.20 13.45
CA HIS A 395 16.12 -16.35 12.65
C HIS A 395 16.01 -15.98 11.17
N LEU A 396 15.46 -14.81 10.86
CA LEU A 396 15.35 -14.34 9.48
C LEU A 396 16.74 -14.05 8.87
N MET A 397 17.66 -13.43 9.61
CA MET A 397 19.01 -13.15 9.12
C MET A 397 19.79 -14.45 8.86
N GLU A 398 19.64 -15.45 9.73
CA GLU A 398 20.22 -16.78 9.52
C GLU A 398 19.69 -17.43 8.24
N PHE A 399 18.37 -17.41 8.04
CA PHE A 399 17.74 -17.92 6.84
C PHE A 399 18.25 -17.23 5.58
N LEU A 400 18.26 -15.88 5.54
CA LEU A 400 18.77 -15.15 4.39
C LEU A 400 20.25 -15.45 4.14
N GLY A 401 21.06 -15.59 5.20
CA GLY A 401 22.46 -15.98 5.09
C GLY A 401 22.61 -17.40 4.52
N HIS A 402 21.70 -18.30 4.85
CA HIS A 402 21.63 -19.63 4.27
C HIS A 402 21.26 -19.58 2.78
N GLU A 403 20.29 -18.76 2.37
CA GLU A 403 19.93 -18.57 0.97
C GLU A 403 21.12 -18.04 0.15
N VAL A 404 21.92 -17.14 0.72
CA VAL A 404 23.17 -16.66 0.10
C VAL A 404 24.20 -17.80 -0.04
N LYS A 405 24.45 -18.57 1.02
CA LYS A 405 25.37 -19.73 0.97
C LYS A 405 24.95 -20.78 -0.05
N LYS A 406 23.65 -20.91 -0.32
CA LYS A 406 23.09 -21.82 -1.33
C LYS A 406 23.07 -21.23 -2.75
N GLY A 407 23.48 -19.98 -2.93
CA GLY A 407 23.48 -19.29 -4.22
C GLY A 407 22.08 -18.93 -4.73
N ARG A 408 21.06 -18.93 -3.86
CA ARG A 408 19.70 -18.49 -4.19
C ARG A 408 19.51 -16.98 -4.03
N LEU A 409 20.36 -16.36 -3.21
CA LEU A 409 20.47 -14.92 -3.04
C LEU A 409 21.94 -14.49 -3.08
N THR A 410 22.18 -13.18 -3.16
CA THR A 410 23.52 -12.59 -2.98
C THR A 410 23.55 -11.81 -1.67
N GLU A 411 24.73 -11.38 -1.22
CA GLU A 411 24.86 -10.53 -0.02
C GLU A 411 24.19 -9.15 -0.14
N ARG A 412 23.77 -8.77 -1.36
CA ARG A 412 22.97 -7.58 -1.65
C ARG A 412 21.46 -7.81 -1.54
N LEU A 413 21.06 -9.07 -1.39
CA LEU A 413 19.67 -9.53 -1.38
C LEU A 413 18.89 -9.03 -2.61
N GLN A 414 17.57 -9.03 -2.50
CA GLN A 414 16.65 -8.32 -3.39
C GLN A 414 16.12 -7.07 -2.68
N PRO A 415 15.46 -6.13 -3.38
CA PRO A 415 14.89 -4.97 -2.71
C PRO A 415 13.89 -5.39 -1.62
N LEU A 416 14.00 -4.75 -0.46
CA LEU A 416 13.25 -5.11 0.74
C LEU A 416 11.96 -4.28 0.83
N GLN A 417 10.87 -4.94 1.21
CA GLN A 417 9.67 -4.32 1.75
C GLN A 417 9.49 -4.75 3.21
N ALA A 418 9.16 -3.79 4.07
CA ALA A 418 8.80 -4.05 5.46
C ALA A 418 7.44 -3.42 5.77
N GLY A 419 6.57 -4.22 6.37
CA GLY A 419 5.26 -3.77 6.83
C GLY A 419 5.37 -2.78 7.98
N ILE A 420 4.25 -2.18 8.35
CA ILE A 420 4.21 -1.18 9.43
C ILE A 420 4.19 -1.88 10.79
N GLY A 421 4.87 -1.29 11.77
CA GLY A 421 4.74 -1.66 13.19
C GLY A 421 6.06 -2.00 13.85
N THR A 422 5.99 -2.29 15.16
CA THR A 422 7.17 -2.55 16.01
C THR A 422 7.96 -3.76 15.54
N ILE A 423 7.31 -4.88 15.21
CA ILE A 423 8.01 -6.12 14.84
C ILE A 423 8.76 -5.93 13.53
N ALA A 424 8.10 -5.46 12.47
CA ALA A 424 8.74 -5.22 11.18
C ALA A 424 9.89 -4.19 11.28
N ASN A 425 9.71 -3.10 12.04
CA ASN A 425 10.78 -2.13 12.27
C ASN A 425 11.99 -2.75 13.01
N ALA A 426 11.75 -3.59 14.01
CA ALA A 426 12.80 -4.29 14.73
C ALA A 426 13.55 -5.32 13.86
N VAL A 427 12.83 -6.04 12.99
CA VAL A 427 13.43 -6.94 12.00
C VAL A 427 14.35 -6.17 11.06
N MET A 428 13.92 -4.99 10.58
CA MET A 428 14.75 -4.14 9.73
C MET A 428 15.99 -3.60 10.45
N HIS A 429 15.91 -3.29 11.75
CA HIS A 429 17.10 -2.96 12.55
C HIS A 429 18.12 -4.08 12.61
N GLY A 430 17.69 -5.35 12.58
CA GLY A 430 18.59 -6.50 12.54
C GLY A 430 19.55 -6.52 11.35
N PHE A 431 19.21 -5.84 10.25
CA PHE A 431 20.11 -5.73 9.09
C PHE A 431 21.35 -4.87 9.34
N ILE A 432 21.34 -4.00 10.35
CA ILE A 432 22.49 -3.12 10.67
C ILE A 432 23.72 -3.96 11.00
N GLU A 433 23.57 -4.98 11.84
CA GLU A 433 24.64 -5.88 12.26
C GLU A 433 24.78 -7.13 11.37
N SER A 434 23.99 -7.21 10.29
CA SER A 434 24.02 -8.34 9.36
C SER A 434 25.22 -8.28 8.40
N PRO A 435 25.61 -9.39 7.75
CA PRO A 435 26.64 -9.36 6.71
C PRO A 435 26.17 -8.71 5.39
N PHE A 436 24.87 -8.42 5.26
CA PHE A 436 24.30 -7.87 4.02
C PHE A 436 24.70 -6.41 3.84
N TYR A 437 24.85 -5.96 2.58
CA TYR A 437 25.29 -4.62 2.23
C TYR A 437 24.68 -4.19 0.90
N ASP A 438 24.87 -2.91 0.52
CA ASP A 438 24.29 -2.34 -0.70
C ASP A 438 22.77 -2.56 -0.84
N LEU A 439 22.06 -2.60 0.29
CA LEU A 439 20.63 -2.91 0.32
C LEU A 439 19.85 -1.84 -0.43
N THR A 440 18.70 -2.22 -0.97
CA THR A 440 17.70 -1.29 -1.48
C THR A 440 16.34 -1.61 -0.89
N MET A 441 15.49 -0.59 -0.77
CA MET A 441 14.11 -0.76 -0.34
C MET A 441 13.14 -0.34 -1.44
N TYR A 442 12.14 -1.16 -1.66
CA TYR A 442 10.94 -0.82 -2.43
C TYR A 442 9.74 -1.22 -1.58
N SER A 443 9.36 -0.31 -0.70
CA SER A 443 8.38 -0.52 0.35
C SER A 443 7.15 0.35 0.16
N GLU A 444 6.15 0.16 1.01
CA GLU A 444 5.01 1.04 1.14
C GLU A 444 5.33 2.24 2.04
N VAL A 445 5.95 1.98 3.19
CA VAL A 445 6.26 2.96 4.22
C VAL A 445 7.74 2.90 4.56
N LEU A 446 8.32 4.09 4.77
CA LEU A 446 9.67 4.27 5.28
C LEU A 446 9.59 4.68 6.74
N GLN A 447 10.17 3.86 7.61
CA GLN A 447 10.12 4.00 9.07
C GLN A 447 11.51 4.33 9.63
N ASP A 448 11.63 4.41 10.96
CA ASP A 448 12.89 4.71 11.64
C ASP A 448 14.05 3.84 11.15
N SER A 449 13.82 2.53 11.06
CA SER A 449 14.81 1.56 10.57
C SER A 449 15.35 1.87 9.18
N THR A 450 14.57 2.48 8.28
CA THR A 450 15.04 2.93 6.97
C THR A 450 16.19 3.94 7.12
N PHE A 451 16.01 4.93 7.98
CA PHE A 451 16.99 5.99 8.19
C PHE A 451 18.18 5.51 9.01
N ASP A 452 17.97 4.60 9.95
CA ASP A 452 19.06 3.96 10.69
C ASP A 452 19.94 3.10 9.78
N LEU A 453 19.35 2.40 8.80
CA LEU A 453 20.12 1.67 7.78
C LEU A 453 20.87 2.60 6.81
N PHE A 454 20.32 3.77 6.48
CA PHE A 454 21.06 4.80 5.74
C PHE A 454 22.25 5.33 6.53
N ASP A 455 22.06 5.62 7.81
CA ASP A 455 23.09 6.16 8.70
C ASP A 455 24.19 5.12 8.97
N ALA A 456 23.83 3.83 9.03
CA ALA A 456 24.76 2.71 9.14
C ALA A 456 25.49 2.36 7.82
N GLY A 457 25.17 3.02 6.70
CA GLY A 457 25.78 2.74 5.40
C GLY A 457 25.37 1.39 4.79
N LYS A 458 24.27 0.79 5.27
CA LYS A 458 23.74 -0.49 4.78
C LYS A 458 22.78 -0.34 3.61
N LEU A 459 22.06 0.78 3.56
CA LEU A 459 21.02 1.06 2.57
C LEU A 459 21.48 2.10 1.55
N ASN A 460 21.42 1.76 0.28
CA ASN A 460 21.80 2.62 -0.84
C ASN A 460 20.65 3.50 -1.31
N PHE A 461 19.43 2.97 -1.33
CA PHE A 461 18.26 3.68 -1.83
C PHE A 461 16.96 3.16 -1.22
N ALA A 462 15.98 4.03 -1.00
CA ALA A 462 14.65 3.63 -0.54
C ALA A 462 13.52 4.31 -1.32
N SER A 463 12.60 3.48 -1.80
CA SER A 463 11.33 3.87 -2.40
C SER A 463 10.19 3.55 -1.45
N GLY A 464 9.28 4.52 -1.26
CA GLY A 464 8.09 4.40 -0.44
C GLY A 464 6.92 5.18 -1.03
N SER A 465 5.77 5.13 -0.37
CA SER A 465 4.64 6.07 -0.56
C SER A 465 4.52 7.06 0.60
N SER A 466 5.12 6.73 1.75
CA SER A 466 5.05 7.52 2.99
C SER A 466 6.31 7.44 3.83
N ILE A 467 6.60 8.50 4.59
CA ILE A 467 7.62 8.56 5.67
C ILE A 467 6.89 8.74 7.00
N THR A 468 6.94 7.71 7.86
CA THR A 468 6.30 7.73 9.18
C THR A 468 7.32 7.39 10.26
N LEU A 469 7.66 8.38 11.08
CA LEU A 469 8.78 8.31 12.00
C LEU A 469 8.35 8.50 13.45
N SER A 470 9.08 7.88 14.38
CA SER A 470 8.99 8.26 15.79
C SER A 470 9.38 9.73 15.97
N LYS A 471 8.95 10.35 17.07
CA LYS A 471 9.22 11.77 17.29
C LYS A 471 10.72 12.12 17.21
N PRO A 472 11.64 11.41 17.90
CA PRO A 472 13.07 11.74 17.82
C PRO A 472 13.63 11.58 16.40
N LYS A 473 13.20 10.52 15.68
CA LYS A 473 13.68 10.28 14.32
C LYS A 473 13.12 11.30 13.33
N TYR A 474 11.86 11.72 13.49
CA TYR A 474 11.26 12.79 12.70
C TYR A 474 12.03 14.10 12.87
N GLU A 475 12.34 14.49 14.10
CA GLU A 475 13.13 15.70 14.40
C GLU A 475 14.52 15.64 13.75
N GLN A 476 15.19 14.48 13.81
CA GLN A 476 16.48 14.26 13.14
C GLN A 476 16.37 14.38 11.60
N VAL A 477 15.42 13.66 11.01
CA VAL A 477 15.32 13.51 9.55
C VAL A 477 14.79 14.78 8.89
N MET A 478 13.77 15.41 9.47
CA MET A 478 13.13 16.58 8.86
C MET A 478 13.95 17.86 9.04
N ALA A 479 14.81 17.93 10.07
CA ALA A 479 15.75 19.05 10.23
C ALA A 479 16.75 19.14 9.07
N ASP A 480 17.15 18.00 8.48
CA ASP A 480 18.04 17.94 7.31
C ASP A 480 17.62 16.84 6.32
N ILE A 481 16.41 16.96 5.78
CA ILE A 481 15.90 15.99 4.79
C ILE A 481 16.75 15.97 3.51
N THR A 482 17.45 17.06 3.22
CA THR A 482 18.30 17.21 2.03
C THR A 482 19.45 16.20 2.03
N ARG A 483 19.95 15.81 3.21
CA ARG A 483 20.95 14.73 3.35
C ARG A 483 20.47 13.36 2.84
N TYR A 484 19.17 13.08 2.96
CA TYR A 484 18.60 11.78 2.58
C TYR A 484 17.96 11.80 1.19
N LYS A 485 17.44 12.95 0.75
CA LYS A 485 16.69 13.13 -0.50
C LYS A 485 17.32 12.52 -1.76
N PRO A 486 18.64 12.57 -2.02
CA PRO A 486 19.24 11.93 -3.20
C PRO A 486 19.09 10.40 -3.23
N ARG A 487 18.82 9.78 -2.08
CA ARG A 487 18.67 8.32 -1.90
C ARG A 487 17.23 7.91 -1.57
N LEU A 488 16.28 8.82 -1.74
CA LEU A 488 14.88 8.63 -1.40
C LEU A 488 13.95 8.99 -2.55
N ILE A 489 12.81 8.30 -2.60
CA ILE A 489 11.71 8.62 -3.52
C ILE A 489 10.37 8.27 -2.88
N LEU A 490 9.39 9.17 -3.03
CA LEU A 490 8.00 8.92 -2.64
C LEU A 490 7.10 8.83 -3.87
N ARG A 491 6.37 7.74 -4.02
CA ARG A 491 5.53 7.42 -5.17
C ARG A 491 4.06 7.34 -4.74
N PRO A 492 3.10 7.53 -5.66
CA PRO A 492 1.72 7.12 -5.40
C PRO A 492 1.68 5.66 -4.92
N GLN A 493 0.77 5.34 -3.99
CA GLN A 493 0.69 3.98 -3.44
C GLN A 493 0.36 2.92 -4.50
N GLU A 494 -0.34 3.31 -5.58
CA GLU A 494 -0.54 2.47 -6.75
C GLU A 494 0.79 1.97 -7.33
N ILE A 495 1.83 2.79 -7.33
CA ILE A 495 3.14 2.48 -7.90
C ILE A 495 4.01 1.76 -6.88
N SER A 496 4.09 2.25 -5.64
CA SER A 496 4.88 1.56 -4.59
C SER A 496 4.37 0.14 -4.33
N ASN A 497 3.07 -0.10 -4.53
CA ASN A 497 2.43 -1.38 -4.27
C ASN A 497 2.02 -2.12 -5.56
N HIS A 498 2.50 -1.69 -6.74
CA HIS A 498 1.98 -2.26 -8.00
C HIS A 498 2.45 -3.72 -8.19
N PRO A 499 1.54 -4.69 -8.39
CA PRO A 499 1.90 -6.10 -8.60
C PRO A 499 2.94 -6.34 -9.71
N GLU A 500 2.81 -5.64 -10.83
CA GLU A 500 3.77 -5.70 -11.97
C GLU A 500 5.21 -5.37 -11.52
N ILE A 501 5.36 -4.36 -10.67
CA ILE A 501 6.66 -3.85 -10.26
C ILE A 501 7.23 -4.73 -9.15
N ILE A 502 6.41 -5.09 -8.16
CA ILE A 502 6.80 -5.97 -7.06
C ILE A 502 7.38 -7.28 -7.61
N ARG A 503 6.68 -7.89 -8.57
CA ARG A 503 7.16 -9.13 -9.19
C ARG A 503 8.38 -8.93 -10.08
N ARG A 504 8.44 -7.81 -10.83
CA ARG A 504 9.60 -7.49 -11.69
C ARG A 504 10.88 -7.30 -10.88
N LEU A 505 10.80 -6.59 -9.77
CA LEU A 505 11.94 -6.29 -8.91
C LEU A 505 12.31 -7.46 -7.98
N GLY A 506 11.44 -8.47 -7.87
CA GLY A 506 11.69 -9.64 -7.02
C GLY A 506 11.75 -9.28 -5.54
N ILE A 507 10.77 -8.51 -5.04
CA ILE A 507 10.78 -7.99 -3.67
C ILE A 507 10.79 -9.09 -2.61
N ILE A 508 11.60 -8.94 -1.56
CA ILE A 508 11.45 -9.71 -0.32
C ILE A 508 10.48 -8.94 0.58
N ALA A 509 9.29 -9.51 0.77
CA ALA A 509 8.18 -8.91 1.49
C ALA A 509 8.13 -9.42 2.93
N ILE A 510 8.29 -8.52 3.91
CA ILE A 510 8.27 -8.86 5.35
C ILE A 510 7.05 -8.19 5.99
N ASN A 511 6.02 -8.97 6.31
CA ASN A 511 4.75 -8.49 6.84
C ASN A 511 4.45 -9.07 8.23
N THR A 512 3.62 -8.39 9.02
CA THR A 512 3.25 -8.88 10.35
C THR A 512 1.93 -9.64 10.31
N ALA A 513 1.88 -10.83 10.91
CA ALA A 513 0.66 -11.61 11.08
C ALA A 513 -0.01 -11.30 12.42
N LEU A 514 -1.35 -11.27 12.45
CA LEU A 514 -2.13 -11.33 13.69
C LEU A 514 -2.09 -12.75 14.25
N GLU A 515 -2.40 -13.71 13.38
CA GLU A 515 -2.28 -15.15 13.63
C GLU A 515 -2.06 -15.87 12.30
N PHE A 516 -1.51 -17.08 12.36
CA PHE A 516 -1.43 -17.99 11.23
C PHE A 516 -1.76 -19.41 11.66
N ASP A 517 -2.23 -20.24 10.74
CA ASP A 517 -2.55 -21.63 11.05
C ASP A 517 -1.42 -22.59 10.70
N ILE A 518 -1.58 -23.84 11.16
CA ILE A 518 -0.64 -24.92 10.85
C ILE A 518 -0.50 -25.20 9.35
N TYR A 519 -1.38 -24.67 8.48
CA TYR A 519 -1.26 -24.84 7.04
C TYR A 519 -0.60 -23.65 6.34
N GLY A 520 -0.25 -22.61 7.10
CA GLY A 520 0.42 -21.41 6.59
C GLY A 520 -0.54 -20.38 6.03
N ASN A 521 -1.85 -20.47 6.29
CA ASN A 521 -2.75 -19.34 6.01
C ASN A 521 -2.56 -18.28 7.09
N VAL A 522 -2.66 -17.01 6.72
CA VAL A 522 -2.42 -15.87 7.62
C VAL A 522 -3.66 -14.99 7.70
N ASN A 523 -3.95 -14.58 8.94
CA ASN A 523 -4.87 -13.51 9.30
C ASN A 523 -4.06 -12.26 9.65
N SER A 524 -4.37 -11.14 9.02
CA SER A 524 -3.75 -9.84 9.24
C SER A 524 -4.74 -8.83 9.85
N THR A 525 -6.03 -9.16 9.92
CA THR A 525 -7.09 -8.16 10.05
C THR A 525 -8.11 -8.40 11.16
N HIS A 526 -8.59 -9.62 11.38
CA HIS A 526 -9.76 -9.86 12.22
C HIS A 526 -9.43 -10.63 13.51
N VAL A 527 -9.61 -10.00 14.66
CA VAL A 527 -9.58 -10.73 15.95
C VAL A 527 -10.83 -11.60 16.06
N GLY A 528 -10.63 -12.89 16.30
CA GLY A 528 -11.72 -13.86 16.45
C GLY A 528 -12.66 -13.92 15.24
N GLY A 529 -12.12 -13.68 14.05
CA GLY A 529 -12.82 -13.77 12.77
C GLY A 529 -13.87 -12.70 12.50
N THR A 530 -14.03 -11.72 13.39
CA THR A 530 -15.13 -10.74 13.29
C THR A 530 -14.73 -9.31 13.61
N GLN A 531 -13.72 -9.09 14.47
CA GLN A 531 -13.37 -7.75 14.94
C GLN A 531 -12.22 -7.20 14.11
N MET A 532 -12.51 -6.24 13.22
CA MET A 532 -11.50 -5.54 12.43
C MET A 532 -10.47 -4.87 13.34
N MET A 533 -9.20 -5.03 13.00
CA MET A 533 -8.08 -4.30 13.58
C MET A 533 -7.80 -3.03 12.77
N ASN A 534 -7.18 -3.17 11.60
CA ASN A 534 -6.78 -2.02 10.78
C ASN A 534 -7.30 -2.13 9.34
N GLY A 535 -6.95 -3.23 8.69
CA GLY A 535 -7.27 -3.57 7.30
C GLY A 535 -6.13 -4.37 6.68
N ILE A 536 -6.36 -5.01 5.53
CA ILE A 536 -5.35 -5.80 4.83
C ILE A 536 -4.15 -4.96 4.39
N GLY A 537 -4.38 -3.70 4.01
CA GLY A 537 -3.32 -2.80 3.57
C GLY A 537 -2.60 -3.35 2.33
N GLY A 538 -1.30 -3.03 2.21
CA GLY A 538 -0.48 -3.55 1.12
C GLY A 538 0.06 -4.95 1.32
N SER A 539 -0.20 -5.62 2.45
CA SER A 539 0.42 -6.93 2.70
C SER A 539 0.08 -7.94 1.60
N GLY A 540 -1.13 -7.90 1.05
CA GLY A 540 -1.52 -8.75 -0.07
C GLY A 540 -0.91 -8.34 -1.41
N ASP A 541 -0.69 -7.04 -1.64
CA ASP A 541 0.02 -6.54 -2.83
C ASP A 541 1.43 -7.15 -2.89
N PHE A 542 2.14 -7.16 -1.76
CA PHE A 542 3.50 -7.66 -1.65
C PHE A 542 3.59 -9.18 -1.50
N ALA A 543 2.81 -9.79 -0.61
CA ALA A 543 2.88 -11.23 -0.34
C ALA A 543 2.60 -12.08 -1.58
N ARG A 544 1.60 -11.71 -2.39
CA ARG A 544 1.22 -12.43 -3.61
C ARG A 544 2.29 -12.33 -4.72
N ASN A 545 3.06 -11.25 -4.75
CA ASN A 545 3.88 -10.88 -5.92
C ASN A 545 5.37 -10.81 -5.63
N GLY A 546 5.79 -10.93 -4.37
CA GLY A 546 7.19 -10.92 -3.95
C GLY A 546 7.96 -12.15 -4.45
N TYR A 547 9.28 -12.03 -4.46
CA TYR A 547 10.19 -13.16 -4.63
C TYR A 547 10.18 -14.08 -3.42
N LEU A 548 10.05 -13.50 -2.22
CA LEU A 548 9.86 -14.20 -0.96
C LEU A 548 8.81 -13.46 -0.13
N SER A 549 7.79 -14.19 0.32
CA SER A 549 6.75 -13.71 1.22
C SER A 549 6.98 -14.23 2.64
N VAL A 550 7.38 -13.32 3.53
CA VAL A 550 7.74 -13.59 4.92
C VAL A 550 6.70 -12.97 5.84
N PHE A 551 6.12 -13.78 6.72
CA PHE A 551 5.27 -13.31 7.81
C PHE A 551 5.94 -13.49 9.16
N VAL A 552 5.94 -12.42 9.96
CA VAL A 552 6.54 -12.40 11.28
C VAL A 552 5.49 -12.09 12.34
N THR A 553 5.59 -12.73 13.50
CA THR A 553 4.75 -12.39 14.66
C THR A 553 5.34 -12.99 15.92
N LYS A 554 4.95 -12.50 17.11
CA LYS A 554 5.26 -13.21 18.35
C LYS A 554 4.38 -14.46 18.41
N SER A 555 4.87 -15.58 18.95
CA SER A 555 4.10 -16.83 18.96
C SER A 555 2.90 -16.82 19.91
N ILE A 556 2.87 -15.88 20.87
CA ILE A 556 1.79 -15.68 21.84
C ILE A 556 1.45 -14.20 22.04
N ALA A 557 0.23 -13.95 22.52
CA ALA A 557 -0.25 -12.63 22.92
C ALA A 557 -1.00 -12.69 24.27
N LYS A 558 -1.22 -11.51 24.87
CA LYS A 558 -1.95 -11.34 26.14
C LYS A 558 -1.38 -12.24 27.26
N ASP A 559 -0.08 -12.09 27.52
CA ASP A 559 0.64 -12.81 28.58
C ASP A 559 0.50 -14.35 28.46
N GLY A 560 0.54 -14.86 27.24
CA GLY A 560 0.41 -16.29 26.93
C GLY A 560 -1.03 -16.80 26.89
N ALA A 561 -2.04 -15.96 27.13
CA ALA A 561 -3.44 -16.37 27.09
C ALA A 561 -3.93 -16.70 25.67
N LEU A 562 -3.30 -16.12 24.64
CA LEU A 562 -3.61 -16.37 23.23
C LEU A 562 -2.36 -16.89 22.50
N SER A 563 -2.56 -17.83 21.59
CA SER A 563 -1.56 -18.26 20.61
C SER A 563 -1.75 -17.49 19.31
N SER A 564 -0.64 -17.10 18.68
CA SER A 564 -0.64 -16.57 17.31
C SER A 564 -0.50 -17.68 16.26
N VAL A 565 -0.25 -18.92 16.69
CA VAL A 565 -0.30 -20.11 15.82
C VAL A 565 -1.51 -20.97 16.21
N VAL A 566 -2.42 -21.23 15.28
CA VAL A 566 -3.74 -21.81 15.58
C VAL A 566 -4.07 -23.02 14.70
N PRO A 567 -5.06 -23.85 15.06
CA PRO A 567 -5.49 -24.98 14.20
C PRO A 567 -6.01 -24.53 12.84
N MET A 568 -6.80 -23.45 12.82
CA MET A 568 -7.32 -22.79 11.63
C MET A 568 -7.46 -21.29 11.94
N VAL A 569 -7.01 -20.44 11.03
CA VAL A 569 -7.16 -18.98 11.21
C VAL A 569 -8.63 -18.61 11.21
N SER A 570 -9.01 -17.68 12.09
CA SER A 570 -10.40 -17.24 12.20
C SER A 570 -10.86 -16.37 11.02
N HIS A 571 -9.91 -15.83 10.25
CA HIS A 571 -10.09 -15.09 9.00
C HIS A 571 -8.86 -15.32 8.11
N VAL A 572 -9.04 -15.39 6.78
CA VAL A 572 -7.93 -15.58 5.84
C VAL A 572 -7.75 -14.30 5.03
N ASP A 573 -6.62 -13.62 5.22
CA ASP A 573 -6.17 -12.51 4.36
C ASP A 573 -5.15 -12.99 3.33
N HIS A 574 -4.31 -13.94 3.72
CA HIS A 574 -3.31 -14.57 2.86
C HIS A 574 -3.47 -16.08 2.91
N THR A 575 -3.70 -16.68 1.74
CA THR A 575 -3.78 -18.14 1.63
C THR A 575 -2.38 -18.75 1.73
N GLU A 576 -2.30 -20.07 1.98
CA GLU A 576 -1.03 -20.80 1.96
C GLU A 576 -0.19 -20.59 0.69
N HIS A 577 -0.83 -20.26 -0.43
CA HIS A 577 -0.17 -20.00 -1.71
C HIS A 577 0.63 -18.68 -1.75
N ASP A 578 0.39 -17.79 -0.78
CA ASP A 578 0.97 -16.45 -0.71
C ASP A 578 1.97 -16.30 0.44
N VAL A 579 2.34 -17.42 1.08
CA VAL A 579 3.13 -17.47 2.30
C VAL A 579 4.25 -18.48 2.11
N ASP A 580 5.48 -17.97 1.97
CA ASP A 580 6.66 -18.81 1.81
C ASP A 580 7.30 -19.14 3.16
N ILE A 581 7.42 -18.13 4.03
CA ILE A 581 8.15 -18.22 5.30
C ILE A 581 7.28 -17.65 6.43
N VAL A 582 7.24 -18.35 7.56
CA VAL A 582 6.70 -17.79 8.81
C VAL A 582 7.77 -17.81 9.90
N VAL A 583 7.82 -16.76 10.72
CA VAL A 583 8.84 -16.56 11.76
C VAL A 583 8.20 -16.11 13.06
N THR A 584 8.56 -16.76 14.15
CA THR A 584 8.30 -16.31 15.51
C THR A 584 9.59 -16.23 16.31
N GLU A 585 9.53 -15.75 17.55
CA GLU A 585 10.70 -15.77 18.43
C GLU A 585 11.20 -17.19 18.73
N VAL A 586 10.32 -18.20 18.56
CA VAL A 586 10.64 -19.62 18.73
C VAL A 586 11.56 -20.13 17.61
N GLY A 587 11.34 -19.68 16.38
CA GLY A 587 12.06 -20.17 15.20
C GLY A 587 11.39 -19.76 13.89
N LEU A 588 11.83 -20.41 12.81
CA LEU A 588 11.41 -20.13 11.44
C LEU A 588 10.94 -21.42 10.75
N ALA A 589 9.85 -21.34 9.99
CA ALA A 589 9.38 -22.41 9.11
C ALA A 589 9.47 -21.96 7.65
N ASP A 590 10.26 -22.68 6.86
CA ASP A 590 10.33 -22.55 5.40
C ASP A 590 9.29 -23.48 4.76
N LEU A 591 8.29 -22.90 4.10
CA LEU A 591 7.11 -23.59 3.57
C LEU A 591 7.17 -23.81 2.06
N ARG A 592 8.24 -23.35 1.40
CA ARG A 592 8.39 -23.44 -0.05
C ARG A 592 8.35 -24.90 -0.49
N GLU A 593 7.52 -25.17 -1.50
CA GLU A 593 7.35 -26.50 -2.10
C GLU A 593 6.88 -27.61 -1.14
N LEU A 594 6.29 -27.25 0.02
CA LEU A 594 5.74 -28.20 0.97
C LEU A 594 4.22 -28.37 0.80
N ALA A 595 3.75 -29.62 0.86
CA ALA A 595 2.33 -29.92 0.93
C ALA A 595 1.75 -29.52 2.32
N PRO A 596 0.43 -29.33 2.47
CA PRO A 596 -0.16 -28.87 3.73
C PRO A 596 0.23 -29.70 4.97
N ARG A 597 0.34 -31.02 4.84
CA ARG A 597 0.75 -31.90 5.95
C ARG A 597 2.21 -31.68 6.37
N GLU A 598 3.08 -31.35 5.42
CA GLU A 598 4.49 -31.06 5.67
C GLU A 598 4.63 -29.66 6.28
N ARG A 599 3.90 -28.67 5.74
CA ARG A 599 3.80 -27.32 6.33
C ARG A 599 3.40 -27.38 7.81
N ALA A 600 2.36 -28.15 8.13
CA ALA A 600 1.90 -28.32 9.51
C ALA A 600 2.97 -28.86 10.45
N ARG A 601 3.73 -29.86 10.01
CA ARG A 601 4.83 -30.39 10.81
C ARG A 601 5.90 -29.33 11.05
N VAL A 602 6.37 -28.66 10.00
CA VAL A 602 7.43 -27.65 10.11
C VAL A 602 6.98 -26.45 10.96
N ILE A 603 5.74 -25.99 10.81
CA ILE A 603 5.18 -24.89 11.62
C ILE A 603 5.09 -25.29 13.10
N ILE A 604 4.54 -26.46 13.40
CA ILE A 604 4.38 -26.95 14.79
C ILE A 604 5.74 -27.06 15.48
N ASP A 605 6.73 -27.63 14.78
CA ASP A 605 8.04 -27.91 15.36
C ASP A 605 8.86 -26.62 15.57
N ASN A 606 8.75 -25.62 14.67
CA ASN A 606 9.65 -24.47 14.65
C ASN A 606 9.04 -23.15 15.13
N CYS A 607 7.74 -22.95 15.01
CA CYS A 607 7.13 -21.62 15.25
C CYS A 607 6.18 -21.58 16.46
N VAL A 608 5.65 -22.73 16.88
CA VAL A 608 4.66 -22.80 17.97
C VAL A 608 5.34 -22.67 19.33
N HIS A 609 4.80 -21.77 20.16
CA HIS A 609 5.21 -21.61 21.55
C HIS A 609 5.11 -22.94 22.32
N PRO A 610 6.06 -23.29 23.19
CA PRO A 610 6.00 -24.52 23.99
C PRO A 610 4.68 -24.73 24.75
N LEU A 611 4.03 -23.66 25.21
CA LEU A 611 2.71 -23.73 25.88
C LEU A 611 1.58 -24.31 25.01
N TYR A 612 1.70 -24.20 23.69
CA TYR A 612 0.64 -24.55 22.73
C TYR A 612 1.01 -25.72 21.81
N ARG A 613 2.28 -26.15 21.81
CA ARG A 613 2.81 -27.15 20.87
C ARG A 613 2.12 -28.50 20.99
N ASP A 614 2.02 -29.03 22.21
CA ASP A 614 1.41 -30.34 22.45
C ASP A 614 -0.07 -30.36 22.05
N ALA A 615 -0.79 -29.26 22.31
CA ALA A 615 -2.20 -29.12 21.94
C ALA A 615 -2.42 -29.03 20.42
N LEU A 616 -1.50 -28.38 19.69
CA LEU A 616 -1.54 -28.35 18.22
C LEU A 616 -1.14 -29.69 17.60
N ASP A 617 -0.13 -30.37 18.16
CA ASP A 617 0.26 -31.69 17.68
C ASP A 617 -0.88 -32.71 17.89
N ASP A 618 -1.55 -32.70 19.05
CA ASP A 618 -2.75 -33.52 19.30
C ASP A 618 -3.86 -33.24 18.28
N TYR A 619 -4.20 -31.96 18.05
CA TYR A 619 -5.19 -31.59 17.02
C TYR A 619 -4.80 -32.16 15.66
N PHE A 620 -3.54 -31.98 15.26
CA PHE A 620 -3.05 -32.41 13.95
C PHE A 620 -3.04 -33.94 13.81
N GLN A 621 -2.63 -34.69 14.84
CA GLN A 621 -2.66 -36.16 14.83
C GLN A 621 -4.09 -36.70 14.71
N ARG A 622 -5.03 -36.16 15.49
CA ARG A 622 -6.44 -36.55 15.41
C ARG A 622 -7.06 -36.16 14.06
N ALA A 623 -6.68 -35.01 13.51
CA ALA A 623 -7.08 -34.60 12.16
C ALA A 623 -6.53 -35.54 11.09
N LEU A 624 -5.25 -35.93 11.17
CA LEU A 624 -4.60 -36.86 10.24
C LEU A 624 -5.32 -38.21 10.18
N ALA A 625 -5.77 -38.72 11.32
CA ALA A 625 -6.55 -39.97 11.41
C ALA A 625 -7.89 -39.91 10.64
N ARG A 626 -8.43 -38.70 10.39
CA ARG A 626 -9.63 -38.49 9.56
C ARG A 626 -9.34 -38.34 8.07
N GLY A 627 -8.07 -38.24 7.67
CA GLY A 627 -7.65 -38.13 6.27
C GLY A 627 -7.75 -36.72 5.68
N GLY A 628 -7.71 -36.63 4.34
CA GLY A 628 -7.77 -35.38 3.58
C GLY A 628 -6.41 -34.79 3.20
N HIS A 629 -6.35 -34.05 2.09
CA HIS A 629 -5.13 -33.35 1.67
C HIS A 629 -4.66 -32.33 2.73
N THR A 630 -5.62 -31.59 3.28
CA THR A 630 -5.45 -30.62 4.38
C THR A 630 -6.32 -31.06 5.56
N PRO A 631 -5.79 -31.86 6.50
CA PRO A 631 -6.59 -32.48 7.54
C PRO A 631 -7.20 -31.49 8.55
N HIS A 632 -8.50 -31.55 8.81
CA HIS A 632 -9.13 -30.76 9.87
C HIS A 632 -10.13 -31.59 10.66
N LEU A 633 -10.26 -31.24 11.94
CA LEU A 633 -11.44 -31.55 12.74
C LEU A 633 -12.36 -30.33 12.67
N ILE A 634 -13.39 -30.41 11.82
CA ILE A 634 -14.27 -29.25 11.53
C ILE A 634 -14.96 -28.73 12.80
N GLU A 635 -15.33 -29.64 13.70
CA GLU A 635 -15.95 -29.33 14.98
C GLU A 635 -15.02 -28.59 15.96
N GLU A 636 -13.70 -28.69 15.79
CA GLU A 636 -12.71 -28.15 16.72
C GLU A 636 -11.83 -27.05 16.11
N ALA A 637 -11.90 -26.83 14.78
CA ALA A 637 -11.03 -25.92 14.03
C ALA A 637 -10.98 -24.51 14.62
N PHE A 638 -12.12 -24.02 15.15
CA PHE A 638 -12.23 -22.70 15.77
C PHE A 638 -12.39 -22.75 17.30
N SER A 639 -12.21 -23.90 17.93
CA SER A 639 -12.46 -24.09 19.37
C SER A 639 -11.60 -23.19 20.25
N TRP A 640 -10.37 -22.89 19.83
CA TRP A 640 -9.46 -21.98 20.54
C TRP A 640 -10.00 -20.55 20.57
N HIS A 641 -10.52 -20.06 19.44
CA HIS A 641 -11.15 -18.75 19.33
C HIS A 641 -12.41 -18.64 20.17
N VAL A 642 -13.24 -19.70 20.15
CA VAL A 642 -14.45 -19.80 20.98
C VAL A 642 -14.08 -19.73 22.46
N ARG A 643 -13.08 -20.51 22.89
CA ARG A 643 -12.61 -20.52 24.29
C ARG A 643 -12.01 -19.19 24.70
N ALA A 644 -11.24 -18.54 23.83
CA ALA A 644 -10.67 -17.22 24.09
C ALA A 644 -11.77 -16.17 24.33
N ARG A 645 -12.84 -16.19 23.53
CA ARG A 645 -14.00 -15.31 23.73
C ARG A 645 -14.72 -15.58 25.04
N GLU A 646 -14.88 -16.84 25.43
CA GLU A 646 -15.67 -17.24 26.61
C GLU A 646 -14.91 -17.13 27.93
N THR A 647 -13.59 -17.36 27.90
CA THR A 647 -12.77 -17.52 29.11
C THR A 647 -11.57 -16.57 29.16
N GLY A 648 -11.35 -15.78 28.10
CA GLY A 648 -10.19 -14.91 27.97
C GLY A 648 -8.88 -15.64 27.59
N ARG A 649 -8.93 -16.94 27.29
CA ARG A 649 -7.76 -17.76 26.93
C ARG A 649 -8.07 -18.90 25.96
N MET A 650 -7.09 -19.30 25.14
CA MET A 650 -7.25 -20.36 24.13
C MET A 650 -7.13 -21.79 24.70
N LEU A 651 -6.33 -21.98 25.75
CA LEU A 651 -6.22 -23.26 26.46
C LEU A 651 -6.98 -23.26 27.78
N ALA A 652 -7.49 -24.42 28.17
CA ALA A 652 -8.07 -24.59 29.50
C ALA A 652 -6.97 -24.39 30.58
N PRO A 653 -7.32 -23.90 31.78
CA PRO A 653 -6.39 -23.86 32.90
C PRO A 653 -5.84 -25.27 33.18
N PRO A 654 -4.56 -25.43 33.58
CA PRO A 654 -3.93 -26.73 33.82
C PRO A 654 -4.64 -27.66 34.82
N HIS A 655 -5.67 -27.21 35.53
CA HIS A 655 -6.33 -27.93 36.62
C HIS A 655 -7.71 -28.56 36.28
N LEU A 656 -8.15 -28.58 35.02
CA LEU A 656 -9.45 -29.18 34.66
C LEU A 656 -9.37 -30.48 33.84
N ALA A 657 -8.17 -30.99 33.56
CA ALA A 657 -7.99 -32.23 32.79
C ALA A 657 -7.99 -33.53 33.64
N ALA A 658 -8.31 -33.46 34.94
CA ALA A 658 -8.26 -34.62 35.86
C ALA A 658 -9.62 -35.08 36.38
N SER A 659 -10.74 -34.63 35.81
CA SER A 659 -12.07 -35.15 36.18
C SER A 659 -13.06 -35.08 35.01
N ALA A 660 -13.01 -36.08 34.14
CA ALA A 660 -14.13 -36.49 33.29
C ALA A 660 -14.03 -38.00 33.05
#